data_AF-L0DFN9-F1
#
_entry.id   AF-L0DFN9-F1
#
_cell.length_a   1.000
_cell.length_b   1.000
_cell.length_c   1.000
_cell.angle_alpha   90.00
_cell.angle_beta   90.00
_cell.angle_gamma   90.00
#
_symmetry.space_group_name_H-M   'P 1'
#
loop_
_entity.id
_entity.type
_entity.pdbx_description
1 polymer ?
#
loop_
_entity_poly.entity_id
_entity_poly.type
_entity_poly.pdbx_seq_one_letter_code
_entity_poly.pdbx_strand_id
1 'polypeptide(L)'
;MNARRTKGSWALALSALLVWQADSARGADDPSLMIGTPSSVAIEPTGATLRGRRATSQLIVTATYADGTVRDLTRALEWVSLNPEIATVTPKGRVLPVGDGAATIVARRGSVEATTVVNVEKMGQPAPVSFRRDVMPALSQAGCNMGACHGTPTGKGGFRLSLRGYLPDQDYFTLTREAAGRRINPLAAETSLLLRKPIGELPHEGGLRLIRNTKAYEFLHDWIQEGGKDDPGAVAPVRLEIRPGARVLNDVAKTQQVVSLLHMADGTVRDVTSIGYYDSSNPEIAEVDVDGHVTFKSRGEVAIIAHYLDLVANVRLTHLVEVPGFKLAEVPADNLIDKTVFAKLNRMRISPSEPCTDSEFIRRAYLDTIGVLPRPNEVEEFLADPSPNRRVQLVDRLLIRPEFYDFWTLKFADILRANGRLIQSKGTFGFNRWIRAHLEKNTPMDQFVRELLTADGSAFKNPPANYYRISRDPENLTETTAQLFLGVRIQCAKCHNHVFEKWTQDDYYGFAAFFARVRQKKGALPEDEVVFSANDGEVRQPRTGQVMKPKVLGGPVLDDPAMPDRRMALATWLTGPANPFFAKSLVNRVWYHLIGRGIVEPVDDFRDSNPSSNDELLDGLTAEFVQAKFDLRALIRSILMSRTYQLSARTNELNGDDTLYFSHAFTKLLPAEVLLDAISTVTSTVTTFDNLPKGFRATQIPDGKMENPFLKTFGRPARELACECERESDSNLSQALQLIGGATVNGKLRDDNGRMATLAKSTKTPEEITKELYLVALARDPNASEMAAAVKHLNAATDRRQAVEDLGWVLINSKEFLFRH
;
A
#
# COMPACT_ATOMS: atom_id res chain seq x y z
N MET A 1 -41.85 33.04 9.92
CA MET A 1 -43.28 32.86 9.55
C MET A 1 -43.75 31.49 10.03
N ASN A 2 -45.07 31.31 10.23
CA ASN A 2 -45.71 30.07 10.69
C ASN A 2 -45.54 28.92 9.65
N ALA A 3 -45.85 27.63 9.88
CA ALA A 3 -46.77 27.06 10.87
C ALA A 3 -46.64 25.51 11.01
N ARG A 4 -46.95 24.95 12.21
CA ARG A 4 -47.71 23.67 12.46
C ARG A 4 -47.04 22.34 11.95
N ARG A 5 -47.31 21.10 12.43
CA ARG A 5 -48.09 20.41 13.50
C ARG A 5 -47.60 18.92 13.48
N THR A 6 -47.80 17.99 14.44
CA THR A 6 -48.51 17.93 15.74
C THR A 6 -47.90 16.84 16.66
N LYS A 7 -47.89 17.08 17.98
CA LYS A 7 -48.22 16.17 19.12
C LYS A 7 -47.93 14.65 19.08
N GLY A 8 -47.32 14.18 20.17
CA GLY A 8 -47.28 12.77 20.59
C GLY A 8 -46.74 12.58 22.02
N SER A 9 -47.42 13.14 23.03
CA SER A 9 -47.13 12.87 24.45
C SER A 9 -47.54 11.44 24.83
N TRP A 10 -46.90 10.81 25.83
CA TRP A 10 -47.50 10.24 27.06
C TRP A 10 -46.36 9.77 27.98
N ALA A 11 -46.58 9.72 29.29
CA ALA A 11 -45.52 9.71 30.30
C ALA A 11 -45.32 8.37 31.04
N LEU A 12 -44.06 8.17 31.49
CA LEU A 12 -43.60 7.49 32.71
C LEU A 12 -44.52 6.50 33.45
N ALA A 13 -44.00 5.29 33.66
CA ALA A 13 -44.25 4.48 34.85
C ALA A 13 -42.96 3.75 35.28
N LEU A 14 -42.71 3.63 36.59
CA LEU A 14 -41.49 3.06 37.17
C LEU A 14 -41.45 1.53 37.05
N SER A 15 -40.25 0.97 36.94
CA SER A 15 -39.90 -0.35 37.49
C SER A 15 -38.40 -0.38 37.80
N ALA A 16 -38.05 -0.25 39.08
CA ALA A 16 -36.67 -0.43 39.55
C ALA A 16 -36.57 -1.77 40.27
N LEU A 17 -35.85 -2.74 39.68
CA LEU A 17 -35.22 -3.91 40.30
C LEU A 17 -34.56 -4.77 39.22
N LEU A 18 -33.52 -5.53 39.59
CA LEU A 18 -32.84 -6.57 38.79
C LEU A 18 -32.06 -6.13 37.53
N VAL A 19 -30.81 -5.66 37.73
CA VAL A 19 -29.66 -6.16 36.95
C VAL A 19 -28.47 -6.34 37.91
N TRP A 20 -28.38 -7.50 38.55
CA TRP A 20 -27.18 -7.94 39.28
C TRP A 20 -26.86 -9.39 38.89
N GLN A 21 -26.65 -9.59 37.59
CA GLN A 21 -26.15 -10.82 36.95
C GLN A 21 -25.95 -10.55 35.45
N ALA A 22 -24.76 -10.11 35.05
CA ALA A 22 -24.41 -9.92 33.63
C ALA A 22 -22.88 -9.90 33.39
N ASP A 23 -22.11 -10.77 34.04
CA ASP A 23 -20.65 -10.88 33.78
C ASP A 23 -20.09 -12.32 33.93
N SER A 24 -20.95 -13.33 33.75
CA SER A 24 -20.58 -14.76 33.89
C SER A 24 -21.08 -15.65 32.74
N ALA A 25 -21.55 -15.07 31.63
CA ALA A 25 -22.24 -15.81 30.56
C ALA A 25 -21.86 -15.37 29.13
N ARG A 26 -20.58 -15.04 28.88
CA ARG A 26 -19.97 -14.99 27.53
C ARG A 26 -18.49 -15.38 27.61
N GLY A 27 -18.18 -16.65 27.38
CA GLY A 27 -16.78 -17.13 27.38
C GLY A 27 -16.57 -18.61 27.71
N ALA A 28 -17.59 -19.33 28.18
CA ALA A 28 -17.58 -20.78 28.26
C ALA A 28 -18.33 -21.38 27.05
N ASP A 29 -17.82 -22.51 26.56
CA ASP A 29 -18.40 -23.38 25.53
C ASP A 29 -18.59 -22.82 24.11
N ASP A 30 -17.47 -22.59 23.41
CA ASP A 30 -17.40 -22.98 21.99
C ASP A 30 -16.78 -24.39 21.87
N PRO A 31 -17.58 -25.43 21.58
CA PRO A 31 -17.07 -26.80 21.44
C PRO A 31 -16.22 -27.02 20.17
N SER A 32 -16.13 -26.07 19.23
CA SER A 32 -15.32 -26.21 18.01
C SER A 32 -13.81 -26.06 18.23
N LEU A 33 -13.38 -25.49 19.37
CA LEU A 33 -11.97 -25.17 19.64
C LEU A 33 -11.06 -26.40 19.87
N MET A 34 -11.63 -27.57 20.18
CA MET A 34 -10.90 -28.84 20.41
C MET A 34 -11.32 -29.92 19.40
N ILE A 35 -11.32 -29.60 18.11
CA ILE A 35 -11.61 -30.57 17.05
C ILE A 35 -10.37 -31.45 16.76
N GLY A 36 -10.48 -32.73 17.09
CA GLY A 36 -9.41 -33.73 16.89
C GLY A 36 -8.32 -33.67 17.96
N THR A 37 -7.40 -34.64 17.91
CA THR A 37 -6.28 -34.77 18.86
C THR A 37 -5.00 -34.18 18.26
N PRO A 38 -4.34 -33.21 18.91
CA PRO A 38 -3.07 -32.66 18.42
C PRO A 38 -1.93 -33.66 18.62
N SER A 39 -0.95 -33.63 17.72
CA SER A 39 0.28 -34.44 17.78
C SER A 39 1.31 -33.86 18.76
N SER A 40 1.31 -32.54 18.95
CA SER A 40 2.11 -31.85 19.94
C SER A 40 1.45 -30.54 20.38
N VAL A 41 1.76 -30.09 21.59
CA VAL A 41 1.43 -28.74 22.07
C VAL A 41 2.67 -28.03 22.58
N ALA A 42 2.75 -26.73 22.35
CA ALA A 42 3.81 -25.84 22.81
C ALA A 42 3.19 -24.61 23.47
N ILE A 43 3.79 -24.16 24.57
CA ILE A 43 3.37 -22.99 25.34
C ILE A 43 4.45 -21.91 25.28
N GLU A 44 4.07 -20.70 24.88
CA GLU A 44 4.97 -19.56 24.71
C GLU A 44 4.41 -18.30 25.43
N PRO A 45 5.25 -17.39 25.96
CA PRO A 45 6.70 -17.54 26.14
C PRO A 45 7.06 -18.54 27.26
N THR A 46 8.14 -19.30 27.05
CA THR A 46 8.72 -20.20 28.07
C THR A 46 9.61 -19.44 29.04
N GLY A 47 9.54 -19.71 30.34
CA GLY A 47 10.49 -19.15 31.31
C GLY A 47 10.33 -17.64 31.59
N ALA A 48 9.13 -17.10 31.37
CA ALA A 48 8.85 -15.68 31.56
C ALA A 48 9.21 -15.22 33.00
N THR A 49 9.77 -14.02 33.14
CA THR A 49 10.17 -13.45 34.43
C THR A 49 9.38 -12.18 34.74
N LEU A 50 8.49 -12.26 35.71
CA LEU A 50 7.64 -11.17 36.20
C LEU A 50 8.39 -10.39 37.29
N ARG A 51 8.67 -9.11 37.04
CA ARG A 51 9.41 -8.24 37.98
C ARG A 51 8.45 -7.25 38.64
N GLY A 52 8.11 -7.50 39.91
CA GLY A 52 7.24 -6.69 40.75
C GLY A 52 5.74 -6.81 40.45
N ARG A 53 4.91 -6.32 41.39
CA ARG A 53 3.44 -6.53 41.45
C ARG A 53 2.62 -6.10 40.23
N ARG A 54 3.19 -5.32 39.31
CA ARG A 54 2.49 -4.78 38.12
C ARG A 54 2.81 -5.54 36.84
N ALA A 55 3.79 -6.45 36.85
CA ALA A 55 4.14 -7.27 35.70
C ALA A 55 3.03 -8.26 35.35
N THR A 56 2.98 -8.67 34.08
CA THR A 56 2.04 -9.68 33.56
C THR A 56 2.76 -10.53 32.52
N SER A 57 2.26 -11.73 32.24
CA SER A 57 2.67 -12.49 31.04
C SER A 57 1.45 -13.17 30.42
N GLN A 58 1.14 -12.84 29.18
CA GLN A 58 0.16 -13.49 28.34
C GLN A 58 0.80 -14.73 27.74
N LEU A 59 0.34 -15.90 28.18
CA LEU A 59 0.74 -17.17 27.59
C LEU A 59 -0.15 -17.48 26.38
N ILE A 60 0.40 -18.24 25.44
CA ILE A 60 -0.24 -18.74 24.23
C ILE A 60 0.05 -20.23 24.13
N VAL A 61 -0.97 -21.06 23.85
CA VAL A 61 -0.78 -22.48 23.59
C VAL A 61 -1.04 -22.77 22.11
N THR A 62 0.01 -23.20 21.42
CA THR A 62 -0.06 -23.68 20.04
C THR A 62 -0.20 -25.20 20.03
N ALA A 63 -1.21 -25.71 19.33
CA ALA A 63 -1.29 -27.10 18.93
C ALA A 63 -0.79 -27.30 17.50
N THR A 64 -0.12 -28.43 17.25
CA THR A 64 0.22 -28.92 15.91
C THR A 64 -0.41 -30.29 15.71
N TYR A 65 -1.09 -30.48 14.57
CA TYR A 65 -1.79 -31.72 14.22
C TYR A 65 -0.98 -32.58 13.24
N ALA A 66 -1.41 -33.82 13.03
CA ALA A 66 -0.68 -34.80 12.21
C ALA A 66 -0.58 -34.43 10.71
N ASP A 67 -1.47 -33.55 10.25
CA ASP A 67 -1.47 -32.96 8.91
C ASP A 67 -0.55 -31.72 8.79
N GLY A 68 0.12 -31.33 9.88
CA GLY A 68 0.96 -30.13 9.97
C GLY A 68 0.18 -28.84 10.23
N THR A 69 -1.15 -28.87 10.34
CA THR A 69 -1.93 -27.67 10.67
C THR A 69 -1.68 -27.23 12.11
N VAL A 70 -1.71 -25.91 12.33
CA VAL A 70 -1.54 -25.31 13.66
C VAL A 70 -2.81 -24.62 14.13
N ARG A 71 -3.08 -24.67 15.43
CA ARG A 71 -4.23 -23.99 16.06
C ARG A 71 -3.85 -23.34 17.38
N ASP A 72 -4.55 -22.27 17.71
CA ASP A 72 -4.50 -21.64 19.02
C ASP A 72 -5.47 -22.33 19.98
N LEU A 73 -4.95 -22.89 21.08
CA LEU A 73 -5.74 -23.50 22.15
C LEU A 73 -5.77 -22.66 23.43
N THR A 74 -5.23 -21.44 23.42
CA THR A 74 -5.06 -20.56 24.59
C THR A 74 -6.37 -20.30 25.32
N ARG A 75 -7.47 -20.09 24.58
CA ARG A 75 -8.82 -19.89 25.14
C ARG A 75 -9.67 -21.17 25.13
N ALA A 76 -9.08 -22.31 24.77
CA ALA A 76 -9.74 -23.62 24.65
C ALA A 76 -9.42 -24.58 25.81
N LEU A 77 -8.30 -24.35 26.49
CA LEU A 77 -7.78 -25.14 27.61
C LEU A 77 -8.12 -24.50 28.96
N GLU A 78 -8.17 -25.32 30.00
CA GLU A 78 -8.31 -24.89 31.39
C GLU A 78 -6.93 -24.50 31.95
N TRP A 79 -6.85 -23.33 32.58
CA TRP A 79 -5.61 -22.78 33.12
C TRP A 79 -5.54 -22.96 34.64
N VAL A 80 -4.42 -23.51 35.12
CA VAL A 80 -4.16 -23.76 36.54
C VAL A 80 -2.73 -23.31 36.88
N SER A 81 -2.56 -22.62 38.01
CA SER A 81 -1.25 -22.47 38.64
C SER A 81 -1.11 -23.53 39.74
N LEU A 82 -0.01 -24.26 39.75
CA LEU A 82 0.33 -25.18 40.84
C LEU A 82 0.90 -24.45 42.07
N ASN A 83 1.20 -23.14 41.92
CA ASN A 83 1.76 -22.25 42.93
C ASN A 83 0.98 -20.93 42.98
N PRO A 84 -0.32 -20.95 43.32
CA PRO A 84 -1.17 -19.74 43.34
C PRO A 84 -0.66 -18.66 44.31
N GLU A 85 0.12 -19.04 45.33
CA GLU A 85 0.83 -18.16 46.25
C GLU A 85 1.99 -17.37 45.62
N ILE A 86 2.54 -17.86 44.50
CA ILE A 86 3.62 -17.22 43.73
C ILE A 86 3.04 -16.48 42.52
N ALA A 87 2.18 -17.13 41.74
CA ALA A 87 1.49 -16.51 40.61
C ALA A 87 0.13 -17.16 40.34
N THR A 88 -0.84 -16.36 39.90
CA THR A 88 -2.16 -16.84 39.43
C THR A 88 -2.25 -16.73 37.92
N VAL A 89 -3.18 -17.48 37.32
CA VAL A 89 -3.44 -17.43 35.87
C VAL A 89 -4.93 -17.28 35.60
N THR A 90 -5.27 -16.41 34.66
CA THR A 90 -6.65 -16.14 34.24
C THR A 90 -7.13 -17.15 33.19
N PRO A 91 -8.45 -17.30 32.97
CA PRO A 91 -8.99 -18.15 31.89
C PRO A 91 -8.53 -17.78 30.47
N LYS A 92 -8.00 -16.56 30.27
CA LYS A 92 -7.41 -16.12 28.99
C LYS A 92 -5.90 -16.45 28.87
N GLY A 93 -5.30 -17.20 29.80
CA GLY A 93 -3.87 -17.52 29.80
C GLY A 93 -2.94 -16.40 30.28
N ARG A 94 -3.48 -15.31 30.85
CA ARG A 94 -2.66 -14.23 31.44
C ARG A 94 -2.27 -14.54 32.88
N VAL A 95 -0.97 -14.55 33.15
CA VAL A 95 -0.35 -14.78 34.47
C VAL A 95 -0.14 -13.45 35.21
N LEU A 96 -0.45 -13.45 36.50
CA LEU A 96 -0.34 -12.33 37.43
C LEU A 96 0.51 -12.73 38.65
N PRO A 97 1.47 -11.91 39.10
CA PRO A 97 2.36 -12.25 40.22
C PRO A 97 1.67 -12.03 41.58
N VAL A 98 2.02 -12.87 42.56
CA VAL A 98 1.49 -12.86 43.94
C VAL A 98 2.61 -12.84 44.99
N GLY A 99 3.68 -13.61 44.77
CA GLY A 99 4.84 -13.70 45.68
C GLY A 99 6.12 -14.04 44.91
N ASP A 100 7.29 -13.78 45.51
CA ASP A 100 8.59 -14.08 44.88
C ASP A 100 8.88 -15.59 44.88
N GLY A 101 9.24 -16.16 43.73
CA GLY A 101 9.48 -17.60 43.56
C GLY A 101 9.33 -18.07 42.11
N ALA A 102 9.22 -19.39 41.91
CA ALA A 102 8.88 -19.98 40.62
C ALA A 102 7.50 -20.65 40.69
N ALA A 103 6.63 -20.34 39.72
CA ALA A 103 5.30 -20.92 39.61
C ALA A 103 5.20 -21.81 38.38
N THR A 104 4.69 -23.03 38.55
CA THR A 104 4.36 -23.91 37.42
C THR A 104 2.95 -23.62 36.94
N ILE A 105 2.82 -23.17 35.69
CA ILE A 105 1.54 -22.87 35.05
C ILE A 105 1.22 -23.99 34.05
N VAL A 106 0.02 -24.55 34.17
CA VAL A 106 -0.47 -25.68 33.37
C VAL A 106 -1.71 -25.24 32.59
N ALA A 107 -1.75 -25.54 31.31
CA ALA A 107 -2.92 -25.43 30.44
C ALA A 107 -3.33 -26.84 29.99
N ARG A 108 -4.55 -27.28 30.30
CA ARG A 108 -4.96 -28.67 30.00
C ARG A 108 -6.43 -28.82 29.64
N ARG A 109 -6.75 -29.87 28.86
CA ARG A 109 -8.12 -30.35 28.61
C ARG A 109 -8.08 -31.77 28.04
N GLY A 110 -8.71 -32.72 28.70
CA GLY A 110 -8.65 -34.13 28.31
C GLY A 110 -7.22 -34.68 28.38
N SER A 111 -6.72 -35.25 27.28
CA SER A 111 -5.34 -35.74 27.16
C SER A 111 -4.32 -34.67 26.74
N VAL A 112 -4.76 -33.44 26.47
CA VAL A 112 -3.86 -32.33 26.09
C VAL A 112 -3.42 -31.59 27.34
N GLU A 113 -2.12 -31.49 27.56
CA GLU A 113 -1.51 -30.71 28.64
C GLU A 113 -0.24 -30.00 28.13
N ALA A 114 -0.09 -28.73 28.47
CA ALA A 114 1.10 -27.93 28.21
C ALA A 114 1.50 -27.18 29.49
N THR A 115 2.79 -27.13 29.79
CA THR A 115 3.30 -26.62 31.08
C THR A 115 4.48 -25.67 30.86
N THR A 116 4.50 -24.55 31.58
CA THR A 116 5.62 -23.60 31.61
C THR A 116 5.92 -23.18 33.05
N VAL A 117 7.16 -22.77 33.30
CA VAL A 117 7.56 -22.15 34.57
C VAL A 117 7.62 -20.64 34.36
N VAL A 118 7.00 -19.90 35.28
CA VAL A 118 7.08 -18.43 35.36
C VAL A 118 7.81 -18.07 36.65
N ASN A 119 8.88 -17.28 36.52
CA ASN A 119 9.61 -16.75 37.66
C ASN A 119 9.01 -15.42 38.09
N VAL A 120 8.86 -15.19 39.38
CA VAL A 120 8.41 -13.93 39.98
C VAL A 120 9.51 -13.41 40.89
N GLU A 121 9.90 -12.16 40.68
CA GLU A 121 10.95 -11.49 41.46
C GLU A 121 10.52 -10.07 41.86
N LYS A 122 11.11 -9.57 42.96
CA LYS A 122 10.99 -8.18 43.42
C LYS A 122 9.57 -7.77 43.86
N MET A 123 8.73 -8.70 44.29
CA MET A 123 7.40 -8.40 44.86
C MET A 123 7.47 -7.53 46.12
N GLY A 124 8.53 -7.67 46.91
CA GLY A 124 8.80 -6.80 48.07
C GLY A 124 9.36 -5.41 47.73
N GLN A 125 9.64 -5.10 46.46
CA GLN A 125 10.20 -3.80 46.06
C GLN A 125 9.08 -2.84 45.59
N PRO A 126 9.23 -1.52 45.81
CA PRO A 126 8.33 -0.53 45.22
C PRO A 126 8.28 -0.67 43.70
N ALA A 127 7.07 -0.84 43.15
CA ALA A 127 6.80 -0.87 41.72
C ALA A 127 5.95 0.35 41.33
N PRO A 128 6.56 1.55 41.29
CA PRO A 128 5.86 2.77 40.89
C PRO A 128 5.46 2.71 39.41
N VAL A 129 4.35 3.32 39.06
CA VAL A 129 3.90 3.41 37.67
C VAL A 129 4.82 4.35 36.88
N SER A 130 5.36 3.84 35.78
CA SER A 130 6.18 4.60 34.84
C SER A 130 5.30 5.53 34.02
N PHE A 131 5.55 6.84 34.09
CA PHE A 131 4.86 7.77 33.21
C PHE A 131 5.18 7.42 31.73
N ARG A 132 6.46 7.21 31.43
CA ARG A 132 6.93 7.00 30.06
C ARG A 132 6.53 5.63 29.48
N ARG A 133 6.46 4.58 30.29
CA ARG A 133 6.25 3.18 29.81
C ARG A 133 4.89 2.56 30.17
N ASP A 134 4.13 3.16 31.08
CA ASP A 134 2.81 2.64 31.48
C ASP A 134 1.70 3.62 31.11
N VAL A 135 1.83 4.89 31.51
CA VAL A 135 0.81 5.93 31.29
C VAL A 135 0.69 6.31 29.82
N MET A 136 1.81 6.58 29.13
CA MET A 136 1.76 7.00 27.72
C MET A 136 1.24 5.91 26.77
N PRO A 137 1.61 4.61 26.90
CA PRO A 137 0.97 3.53 26.16
C PRO A 137 -0.50 3.34 26.53
N ALA A 138 -0.87 3.42 27.81
CA ALA A 138 -2.26 3.33 28.24
C ALA A 138 -3.16 4.42 27.61
N LEU A 139 -2.67 5.67 27.50
CA LEU A 139 -3.36 6.74 26.79
C LEU A 139 -3.49 6.48 25.28
N SER A 140 -2.53 5.75 24.70
CA SER A 140 -2.51 5.40 23.28
C SER A 140 -3.47 4.25 22.96
N GLN A 141 -3.50 3.19 23.77
CA GLN A 141 -4.51 2.13 23.67
C GLN A 141 -5.94 2.69 23.84
N ALA A 142 -6.14 3.59 24.81
CA ALA A 142 -7.42 4.28 25.01
C ALA A 142 -7.80 5.24 23.86
N GLY A 143 -6.90 5.47 22.90
CA GLY A 143 -7.10 6.38 21.77
C GLY A 143 -7.04 7.86 22.12
N CYS A 144 -6.68 8.23 23.36
CA CYS A 144 -6.72 9.60 23.86
C CYS A 144 -5.77 10.54 23.11
N ASN A 145 -4.54 10.09 22.83
CA ASN A 145 -3.49 10.84 22.13
C ASN A 145 -3.35 10.45 20.64
N MET A 146 -4.43 9.94 20.04
CA MET A 146 -4.49 9.66 18.59
C MET A 146 -4.83 10.92 17.79
N GLY A 147 -4.51 10.91 16.49
CA GLY A 147 -4.67 12.05 15.57
C GLY A 147 -6.10 12.53 15.34
N ALA A 148 -7.12 11.78 15.78
CA ALA A 148 -8.52 12.23 15.79
C ALA A 148 -8.91 12.99 17.08
N CYS A 149 -8.15 12.80 18.17
CA CYS A 149 -8.45 13.29 19.52
C CYS A 149 -7.38 14.28 19.99
N HIS A 150 -6.77 14.09 21.17
CA HIS A 150 -5.81 15.07 21.71
C HIS A 150 -4.44 15.02 21.03
N GLY A 151 -4.16 14.01 20.21
CA GLY A 151 -2.93 13.88 19.41
C GLY A 151 -2.87 14.72 18.13
N THR A 152 -3.87 15.57 17.86
CA THR A 152 -3.80 16.55 16.78
C THR A 152 -2.73 17.63 17.07
N PRO A 153 -2.13 18.26 16.05
CA PRO A 153 -1.15 19.35 16.24
C PRO A 153 -1.67 20.51 17.11
N THR A 154 -2.98 20.74 17.12
CA THR A 154 -3.69 21.77 17.90
C THR A 154 -4.36 21.26 19.19
N GLY A 155 -4.40 19.94 19.41
CA GLY A 155 -5.22 19.31 20.43
C GLY A 155 -6.74 19.45 20.20
N LYS A 156 -7.52 19.18 21.25
CA LYS A 156 -8.98 19.36 21.31
C LYS A 156 -9.37 19.97 22.65
N GLY A 157 -10.27 20.95 22.65
CA GLY A 157 -10.79 21.57 23.89
C GLY A 157 -9.72 22.18 24.80
N GLY A 158 -8.64 22.73 24.22
CA GLY A 158 -7.50 23.28 24.98
C GLY A 158 -6.64 22.21 25.67
N PHE A 159 -6.73 20.94 25.26
CA PHE A 159 -5.89 19.84 25.73
C PHE A 159 -5.24 19.16 24.52
N ARG A 160 -3.90 19.15 24.50
CA ARG A 160 -3.07 18.59 23.44
C ARG A 160 -2.09 17.60 24.04
N LEU A 161 -1.97 16.43 23.44
CA LEU A 161 -0.90 15.47 23.70
C LEU A 161 -0.10 15.30 22.41
N SER A 162 1.13 14.80 22.50
CA SER A 162 1.88 14.33 21.36
C SER A 162 1.22 13.07 20.80
N LEU A 163 1.25 12.92 19.48
CA LEU A 163 0.70 11.75 18.80
C LEU A 163 1.35 10.49 19.38
N ARG A 164 0.54 9.57 19.91
CA ARG A 164 0.99 8.28 20.51
C ARG A 164 2.10 8.38 21.58
N GLY A 165 2.30 9.56 22.17
CA GLY A 165 3.24 9.77 23.26
C GLY A 165 4.71 9.92 22.84
N TYR A 166 4.98 10.32 21.60
CA TYR A 166 6.34 10.56 21.10
C TYR A 166 7.14 11.65 21.84
N LEU A 167 6.48 12.56 22.57
CA LEU A 167 7.11 13.66 23.33
C LEU A 167 6.72 13.60 24.82
N PRO A 168 7.20 12.59 25.58
CA PRO A 168 6.79 12.38 26.97
C PRO A 168 7.08 13.58 27.87
N ASP A 169 8.18 14.32 27.66
CA ASP A 169 8.48 15.54 28.43
C ASP A 169 7.39 16.61 28.30
N GLN A 170 6.86 16.79 27.07
CA GLN A 170 5.77 17.72 26.81
C GLN A 170 4.45 17.19 27.37
N ASP A 171 4.15 15.91 27.14
CA ASP A 171 2.91 15.28 27.61
C ASP A 171 2.80 15.30 29.13
N TYR A 172 3.92 15.07 29.83
CA TYR A 172 3.99 15.18 31.27
C TYR A 172 3.63 16.59 31.75
N PHE A 173 4.20 17.62 31.14
CA PHE A 173 3.87 19.01 31.48
C PHE A 173 2.39 19.34 31.20
N THR A 174 1.87 18.92 30.04
CA THR A 174 0.47 19.16 29.68
C THR A 174 -0.50 18.39 30.60
N LEU A 175 -0.17 17.18 31.02
CA LEU A 175 -1.01 16.40 31.95
C LEU A 175 -0.96 16.93 33.39
N THR A 176 0.20 17.40 33.87
CA THR A 176 0.43 17.71 35.30
C THR A 176 0.48 19.20 35.66
N ARG A 177 0.75 20.11 34.72
CA ARG A 177 1.01 21.55 35.00
C ARG A 177 0.07 22.51 34.29
N GLU A 178 -0.20 22.28 33.00
CA GLU A 178 -1.11 23.13 32.23
C GLU A 178 -2.51 23.26 32.85
N ALA A 179 -3.23 24.34 32.50
CA ALA A 179 -4.56 24.65 32.99
C ALA A 179 -4.65 24.62 34.54
N ALA A 180 -3.58 25.07 35.21
CA ALA A 180 -3.39 25.02 36.66
C ALA A 180 -3.46 23.60 37.27
N GLY A 181 -2.98 22.58 36.55
CA GLY A 181 -2.90 21.20 37.03
C GLY A 181 -4.24 20.45 37.13
N ARG A 182 -5.37 21.09 36.81
CA ARG A 182 -6.75 20.59 37.00
C ARG A 182 -7.11 19.25 36.34
N ARG A 183 -6.21 18.66 35.56
CA ARG A 183 -6.44 17.41 34.82
C ARG A 183 -6.29 16.18 35.73
N ILE A 184 -5.41 16.25 36.72
CA ILE A 184 -5.17 15.21 37.72
C ILE A 184 -5.38 15.74 39.14
N ASN A 185 -5.80 14.87 40.06
CA ASN A 185 -5.87 15.17 41.49
C ASN A 185 -5.17 14.05 42.28
N PRO A 186 -3.88 14.20 42.62
CA PRO A 186 -3.14 13.19 43.36
C PRO A 186 -3.67 12.88 44.77
N LEU A 187 -4.50 13.76 45.36
CA LEU A 187 -5.10 13.53 46.68
C LEU A 187 -6.37 12.66 46.63
N ALA A 188 -6.98 12.53 45.45
CA ALA A 188 -8.23 11.81 45.21
C ALA A 188 -8.29 11.42 43.72
N ALA A 189 -7.54 10.40 43.33
CA ALA A 189 -7.22 10.09 41.93
C ALA A 189 -8.47 9.90 41.07
N GLU A 190 -9.49 9.24 41.59
CA GLU A 190 -10.81 9.02 41.00
C GLU A 190 -11.56 10.31 40.66
N THR A 191 -11.26 11.43 41.31
CA THR A 191 -11.87 12.74 40.99
C THR A 191 -11.28 13.42 39.75
N SER A 192 -10.14 12.91 39.23
CA SER A 192 -9.38 13.50 38.13
C SER A 192 -10.17 13.58 36.82
N LEU A 193 -10.12 14.73 36.15
CA LEU A 193 -10.74 14.91 34.83
C LEU A 193 -10.17 13.95 33.78
N LEU A 194 -8.89 13.56 33.92
CA LEU A 194 -8.20 12.59 33.07
C LEU A 194 -8.82 11.17 33.15
N LEU A 195 -9.47 10.81 34.25
CA LEU A 195 -10.18 9.54 34.39
C LEU A 195 -11.68 9.70 34.10
N ARG A 196 -12.32 10.69 34.72
CA ARG A 196 -13.79 10.83 34.73
C ARG A 196 -14.40 11.12 33.36
N LYS A 197 -13.69 11.86 32.50
CA LYS A 197 -14.15 12.11 31.13
C LYS A 197 -14.12 10.85 30.26
N PRO A 198 -12.99 10.14 30.08
CA PRO A 198 -12.95 8.98 29.19
C PRO A 198 -13.73 7.76 29.71
N ILE A 199 -14.09 7.68 31.00
CA ILE A 199 -15.03 6.65 31.51
C ILE A 199 -16.52 7.07 31.44
N GLY A 200 -16.83 8.27 30.96
CA GLY A 200 -18.21 8.75 30.75
C GLY A 200 -18.92 9.36 31.97
N GLU A 201 -18.25 9.56 33.10
CA GLU A 201 -18.84 10.24 34.28
C GLU A 201 -18.99 11.76 34.11
N LEU A 202 -18.24 12.34 33.17
CA LEU A 202 -18.35 13.73 32.79
C LEU A 202 -18.48 13.82 31.26
N PRO A 203 -19.24 14.79 30.72
CA PRO A 203 -19.37 14.97 29.28
C PRO A 203 -18.01 15.04 28.57
N HIS A 204 -17.86 14.17 27.58
CA HIS A 204 -16.67 14.02 26.76
C HIS A 204 -17.08 13.82 25.30
N GLU A 205 -16.73 14.78 24.43
CA GLU A 205 -17.05 14.73 23.00
C GLU A 205 -16.45 13.51 22.30
N GLY A 206 -15.32 13.00 22.79
CA GLY A 206 -14.70 11.77 22.28
C GLY A 206 -15.43 10.48 22.65
N GLY A 207 -16.48 10.52 23.48
CA GLY A 207 -17.20 9.36 23.96
C GLY A 207 -16.45 8.55 25.02
N LEU A 208 -16.87 7.30 25.24
CA LEU A 208 -16.17 6.34 26.11
C LEU A 208 -14.83 5.95 25.47
N ARG A 209 -13.74 6.05 26.23
CA ARG A 209 -12.36 5.75 25.82
C ARG A 209 -11.58 4.89 26.81
N LEU A 210 -12.05 4.81 28.06
CA LEU A 210 -11.38 4.09 29.14
C LEU A 210 -12.42 3.28 29.91
N ILE A 211 -12.03 2.11 30.42
CA ILE A 211 -12.91 1.16 31.11
C ILE A 211 -12.26 0.83 32.45
N ARG A 212 -13.00 0.94 33.55
CA ARG A 212 -12.47 0.86 34.93
C ARG A 212 -11.67 -0.42 35.23
N ASN A 213 -12.02 -1.54 34.61
CA ASN A 213 -11.42 -2.85 34.88
C ASN A 213 -10.32 -3.25 33.87
N THR A 214 -9.70 -2.29 33.17
CA THR A 214 -8.57 -2.55 32.25
C THR A 214 -7.24 -2.06 32.80
N LYS A 215 -6.14 -2.65 32.31
CA LYS A 215 -4.79 -2.30 32.73
C LYS A 215 -4.44 -0.82 32.43
N ALA A 216 -4.99 -0.27 31.34
CA ALA A 216 -4.87 1.15 31.03
C ALA A 216 -5.51 2.05 32.09
N TYR A 217 -6.67 1.68 32.66
CA TYR A 217 -7.27 2.43 33.77
C TYR A 217 -6.43 2.30 35.05
N GLU A 218 -5.98 1.08 35.39
CA GLU A 218 -5.12 0.84 36.57
C GLU A 218 -3.87 1.73 36.53
N PHE A 219 -3.12 1.74 35.42
CA PHE A 219 -1.91 2.56 35.33
C PHE A 219 -2.20 4.06 35.38
N LEU A 220 -3.25 4.55 34.72
CA LEU A 220 -3.62 5.96 34.80
C LEU A 220 -4.06 6.37 36.21
N HIS A 221 -4.85 5.54 36.88
CA HIS A 221 -5.32 5.77 38.24
C HIS A 221 -4.16 5.76 39.24
N ASP A 222 -3.37 4.70 39.24
CA ASP A 222 -2.32 4.49 40.23
C ASP A 222 -1.16 5.47 40.04
N TRP A 223 -0.83 5.87 38.80
CA TRP A 223 0.14 6.94 38.57
C TRP A 223 -0.28 8.27 39.21
N ILE A 224 -1.57 8.63 39.11
CA ILE A 224 -2.09 9.84 39.76
C ILE A 224 -2.01 9.69 41.28
N GLN A 225 -2.44 8.55 41.82
CA GLN A 225 -2.43 8.25 43.26
C GLN A 225 -1.01 8.20 43.85
N GLU A 226 -0.01 7.76 43.07
CA GLU A 226 1.42 7.74 43.44
C GLU A 226 2.11 9.12 43.31
N GLY A 227 1.35 10.17 42.98
CA GLY A 227 1.79 11.57 42.96
C GLY A 227 2.03 12.16 41.57
N GLY A 228 1.70 11.43 40.49
CA GLY A 228 1.80 11.91 39.12
C GLY A 228 3.23 12.30 38.71
N LYS A 229 4.22 11.45 38.98
CA LYS A 229 5.66 11.72 38.77
C LYS A 229 6.10 11.32 37.35
N ASP A 230 7.14 11.98 36.83
CA ASP A 230 7.87 11.56 35.62
C ASP A 230 9.07 10.67 35.98
N ASP A 231 9.54 9.89 35.02
CA ASP A 231 10.66 8.96 35.14
C ASP A 231 11.65 9.06 33.95
N PRO A 232 12.36 10.19 33.76
CA PRO A 232 13.29 10.40 32.63
C PRO A 232 14.49 9.44 32.62
N GLY A 233 14.85 8.86 33.77
CA GLY A 233 15.88 7.82 33.89
C GLY A 233 15.39 6.40 33.63
N ALA A 234 14.16 6.23 33.13
CA ALA A 234 13.61 4.93 32.75
C ALA A 234 14.50 4.23 31.71
N VAL A 235 14.82 2.95 31.97
CA VAL A 235 15.40 2.06 30.94
C VAL A 235 14.54 2.15 29.68
N ALA A 236 15.19 2.45 28.55
CA ALA A 236 14.51 2.68 27.27
C ALA A 236 14.05 1.36 26.63
N PRO A 237 12.88 1.36 25.95
CA PRO A 237 12.50 0.29 25.04
C PRO A 237 13.38 0.34 23.78
N VAL A 238 13.68 -0.82 23.20
CA VAL A 238 14.53 -0.92 21.98
C VAL A 238 13.94 -1.74 20.84
N ARG A 239 13.03 -2.68 21.13
CA ARG A 239 12.34 -3.48 20.11
C ARG A 239 11.00 -3.99 20.62
N LEU A 240 9.98 -3.94 19.77
CA LEU A 240 8.70 -4.60 19.98
C LEU A 240 8.67 -5.89 19.14
N GLU A 241 8.07 -6.95 19.66
CA GLU A 241 7.94 -8.25 19.01
C GLU A 241 6.53 -8.80 19.21
N ILE A 242 5.92 -9.32 18.15
CA ILE A 242 4.66 -10.07 18.25
C ILE A 242 4.99 -11.56 18.24
N ARG A 243 4.38 -12.31 19.16
CA ARG A 243 4.36 -13.79 19.15
C ARG A 243 2.93 -14.33 19.09
N PRO A 244 2.68 -15.47 18.45
CA PRO A 244 3.63 -16.19 17.60
C PRO A 244 4.01 -15.38 16.34
N GLY A 245 5.06 -15.83 15.64
CA GLY A 245 5.44 -15.26 14.35
C GLY A 245 4.45 -15.57 13.22
N ALA A 246 4.85 -15.33 11.97
CA ALA A 246 3.99 -15.53 10.81
C ALA A 246 3.46 -16.97 10.70
N ARG A 247 2.15 -17.12 10.41
CA ARG A 247 1.45 -18.42 10.42
C ARG A 247 0.38 -18.54 9.34
N VAL A 248 0.11 -19.78 8.98
CA VAL A 248 -1.04 -20.20 8.18
C VAL A 248 -1.99 -20.97 9.09
N LEU A 249 -3.26 -20.55 9.11
CA LEU A 249 -4.35 -21.14 9.87
C LEU A 249 -5.34 -21.74 8.88
N ASN A 250 -5.70 -23.00 9.06
CA ASN A 250 -6.67 -23.70 8.23
C ASN A 250 -8.00 -23.80 8.97
N ASP A 251 -9.11 -23.51 8.30
CA ASP A 251 -10.46 -23.71 8.82
C ASP A 251 -10.58 -25.12 9.42
N VAL A 252 -11.09 -25.32 10.63
CA VAL A 252 -11.91 -24.41 11.46
C VAL A 252 -11.17 -23.36 12.31
N ALA A 253 -9.85 -23.16 12.15
CA ALA A 253 -9.05 -22.28 13.01
C ALA A 253 -9.27 -20.77 12.74
N LYS A 254 -10.38 -20.22 13.27
CA LYS A 254 -10.82 -18.83 13.03
C LYS A 254 -10.24 -17.78 13.97
N THR A 255 -9.42 -18.15 14.95
CA THR A 255 -8.84 -17.21 15.92
C THR A 255 -7.36 -17.47 16.21
N GLN A 256 -6.65 -16.42 16.60
CA GLN A 256 -5.25 -16.46 17.03
C GLN A 256 -5.02 -15.40 18.11
N GLN A 257 -4.68 -15.80 19.33
CA GLN A 257 -4.14 -14.92 20.35
C GLN A 257 -2.71 -14.53 19.95
N VAL A 258 -2.36 -13.26 20.08
CA VAL A 258 -0.99 -12.77 20.01
C VAL A 258 -0.58 -12.11 21.34
N VAL A 259 0.74 -12.03 21.57
CA VAL A 259 1.38 -11.36 22.71
C VAL A 259 2.38 -10.35 22.16
N SER A 260 2.40 -9.15 22.74
CA SER A 260 3.38 -8.11 22.43
C SER A 260 4.48 -8.10 23.50
N LEU A 261 5.69 -8.48 23.10
CA LEU A 261 6.88 -8.52 23.94
C LEU A 261 7.77 -7.31 23.65
N LEU A 262 8.03 -6.54 24.69
CA LEU A 262 8.90 -5.37 24.67
C LEU A 262 10.30 -5.75 25.16
N HIS A 263 11.30 -5.54 24.32
CA HIS A 263 12.71 -5.70 24.67
C HIS A 263 13.27 -4.35 25.11
N MET A 264 13.99 -4.36 26.22
CA MET A 264 14.54 -3.19 26.89
C MET A 264 16.06 -3.08 26.68
N ALA A 265 16.61 -1.86 26.81
CA ALA A 265 18.04 -1.60 26.64
C ALA A 265 18.96 -2.33 27.66
N ASP A 266 18.41 -2.76 28.81
CA ASP A 266 19.11 -3.57 29.81
C ASP A 266 19.01 -5.10 29.55
N GLY A 267 18.43 -5.51 28.43
CA GLY A 267 18.20 -6.90 28.06
C GLY A 267 16.96 -7.54 28.70
N THR A 268 16.21 -6.82 29.54
CA THR A 268 14.94 -7.35 30.07
C THR A 268 13.86 -7.40 28.98
N VAL A 269 12.93 -8.35 29.14
CA VAL A 269 11.76 -8.50 28.27
C VAL A 269 10.50 -8.38 29.11
N ARG A 270 9.52 -7.61 28.62
CA ARG A 270 8.28 -7.31 29.31
C ARG A 270 7.08 -7.55 28.39
N ASP A 271 6.02 -8.16 28.92
CA ASP A 271 4.72 -8.17 28.26
C ASP A 271 4.06 -6.78 28.30
N VAL A 272 3.65 -6.28 27.14
CA VAL A 272 2.91 -5.03 26.99
C VAL A 272 1.56 -5.21 26.28
N THR A 273 1.12 -6.46 26.09
CA THR A 273 -0.10 -6.83 25.34
C THR A 273 -1.33 -6.05 25.78
N SER A 274 -1.52 -5.91 27.11
CA SER A 274 -2.68 -5.24 27.71
C SER A 274 -2.64 -3.71 27.70
N ILE A 275 -1.58 -3.10 27.15
CA ILE A 275 -1.40 -1.64 26.98
C ILE A 275 -0.83 -1.25 25.60
N GLY A 276 -0.60 -2.23 24.73
CA GLY A 276 -0.29 -2.01 23.32
C GLY A 276 -1.55 -1.60 22.55
N TYR A 277 -1.35 -0.87 21.47
CA TYR A 277 -2.41 -0.54 20.52
C TYR A 277 -2.25 -1.43 19.29
N TYR A 278 -3.32 -2.10 18.86
CA TYR A 278 -3.32 -3.01 17.72
C TYR A 278 -4.14 -2.47 16.55
N ASP A 279 -3.74 -2.83 15.34
CA ASP A 279 -4.44 -2.53 14.10
C ASP A 279 -4.38 -3.72 13.12
N SER A 280 -5.25 -3.74 12.13
CA SER A 280 -5.31 -4.77 11.09
C SER A 280 -5.19 -4.12 9.71
N SER A 281 -4.30 -4.63 8.87
CA SER A 281 -4.15 -4.13 7.49
C SER A 281 -5.39 -4.37 6.62
N ASN A 282 -6.29 -5.28 7.03
CA ASN A 282 -7.57 -5.50 6.37
C ASN A 282 -8.62 -6.08 7.37
N PRO A 283 -9.46 -5.22 7.98
CA PRO A 283 -10.54 -5.64 8.88
C PRO A 283 -11.61 -6.54 8.27
N GLU A 284 -11.72 -6.66 6.93
CA GLU A 284 -12.63 -7.60 6.27
C GLU A 284 -12.07 -9.03 6.21
N ILE A 285 -10.75 -9.19 6.41
CA ILE A 285 -10.08 -10.49 6.54
C ILE A 285 -10.00 -10.88 8.02
N ALA A 286 -9.47 -10.01 8.88
CA ALA A 286 -9.43 -10.23 10.32
C ALA A 286 -9.44 -8.94 11.14
N GLU A 287 -10.04 -9.00 12.33
CA GLU A 287 -9.97 -7.95 13.35
C GLU A 287 -9.10 -8.40 14.53
N VAL A 288 -8.57 -7.46 15.32
CA VAL A 288 -7.76 -7.72 16.52
C VAL A 288 -8.29 -6.89 17.69
N ASP A 289 -8.48 -7.53 18.85
CA ASP A 289 -8.96 -6.85 20.08
C ASP A 289 -7.81 -6.25 20.93
N VAL A 290 -8.18 -5.49 21.97
CA VAL A 290 -7.23 -4.84 22.90
C VAL A 290 -6.45 -5.82 23.79
N ASP A 291 -6.86 -7.08 23.85
CA ASP A 291 -6.13 -8.17 24.51
C ASP A 291 -5.18 -8.90 23.52
N GLY A 292 -5.09 -8.47 22.25
CA GLY A 292 -4.29 -9.11 21.20
C GLY A 292 -4.97 -10.33 20.57
N HIS A 293 -6.30 -10.45 20.60
CA HIS A 293 -7.00 -11.59 20.02
C HIS A 293 -7.47 -11.30 18.60
N VAL A 294 -6.91 -12.03 17.63
CA VAL A 294 -7.24 -11.94 16.22
C VAL A 294 -8.41 -12.87 15.91
N THR A 295 -9.41 -12.37 15.17
CA THR A 295 -10.57 -13.12 14.69
C THR A 295 -10.70 -12.99 13.18
N PHE A 296 -10.69 -14.10 12.46
CA PHE A 296 -10.84 -14.14 11.00
C PHE A 296 -12.30 -14.17 10.59
N LYS A 297 -12.65 -13.31 9.62
CA LYS A 297 -13.97 -13.22 9.00
C LYS A 297 -14.04 -13.96 7.66
N SER A 298 -12.93 -13.99 6.92
CA SER A 298 -12.88 -14.52 5.55
C SER A 298 -11.54 -15.20 5.24
N ARG A 299 -11.42 -15.76 4.04
CA ARG A 299 -10.17 -16.33 3.49
C ARG A 299 -9.26 -15.18 3.06
N GLY A 300 -7.97 -15.23 3.43
CA GLY A 300 -7.02 -14.23 2.97
C GLY A 300 -5.75 -14.14 3.81
N GLU A 301 -4.99 -13.07 3.58
CA GLU A 301 -3.79 -12.72 4.33
C GLU A 301 -3.93 -11.32 4.91
N VAL A 302 -3.38 -11.12 6.10
CA VAL A 302 -3.49 -9.86 6.85
C VAL A 302 -2.23 -9.62 7.66
N ALA A 303 -1.78 -8.36 7.75
CA ALA A 303 -0.78 -7.95 8.72
C ALA A 303 -1.50 -7.42 9.97
N ILE A 304 -1.24 -8.06 11.12
CA ILE A 304 -1.63 -7.55 12.43
C ILE A 304 -0.48 -6.69 12.94
N ILE A 305 -0.77 -5.44 13.27
CA ILE A 305 0.20 -4.41 13.63
C ILE A 305 0.06 -4.14 15.13
N ALA A 306 1.17 -4.10 15.86
CA ALA A 306 1.24 -3.71 17.26
C ALA A 306 2.08 -2.44 17.40
N HIS A 307 1.60 -1.51 18.21
CA HIS A 307 2.25 -0.25 18.52
C HIS A 307 2.50 -0.11 20.02
N TYR A 308 3.69 0.33 20.38
CA TYR A 308 4.06 0.69 21.73
C TYR A 308 5.03 1.88 21.69
N LEU A 309 4.56 3.06 22.12
CA LEU A 309 5.27 4.34 21.94
C LEU A 309 5.66 4.56 20.47
N ASP A 310 6.95 4.75 20.18
CA ASP A 310 7.54 4.88 18.85
C ASP A 310 7.93 3.55 18.20
N LEU A 311 7.76 2.42 18.90
CA LEU A 311 8.01 1.10 18.36
C LEU A 311 6.77 0.53 17.66
N VAL A 312 7.02 -0.09 16.50
CA VAL A 312 6.04 -0.81 15.69
C VAL A 312 6.53 -2.23 15.47
N ALA A 313 5.64 -3.20 15.61
CA ALA A 313 5.87 -4.58 15.21
C ALA A 313 4.67 -5.05 14.37
N ASN A 314 4.87 -6.08 13.54
CA ASN A 314 3.83 -6.63 12.69
C ASN A 314 4.00 -8.15 12.55
N VAL A 315 2.91 -8.85 12.24
CA VAL A 315 2.91 -10.27 11.92
C VAL A 315 1.94 -10.55 10.77
N ARG A 316 2.40 -11.25 9.72
CA ARG A 316 1.57 -11.73 8.62
C ARG A 316 0.88 -13.03 9.04
N LEU A 317 -0.44 -13.01 9.08
CA LEU A 317 -1.27 -14.20 9.32
C LEU A 317 -2.08 -14.52 8.06
N THR A 318 -2.18 -15.81 7.74
CA THR A 318 -2.96 -16.33 6.61
C THR A 318 -4.09 -17.20 7.14
N HIS A 319 -5.30 -17.05 6.60
CA HIS A 319 -6.43 -17.94 6.89
C HIS A 319 -6.93 -18.60 5.60
N LEU A 320 -6.88 -19.93 5.58
CA LEU A 320 -7.25 -20.79 4.45
C LEU A 320 -8.53 -21.56 4.77
N VAL A 321 -9.46 -21.57 3.82
CA VAL A 321 -10.75 -22.26 3.94
C VAL A 321 -10.83 -23.36 2.87
N GLU A 322 -11.59 -24.44 3.10
CA GLU A 322 -11.90 -25.40 2.04
C GLU A 322 -12.77 -24.75 0.95
N VAL A 323 -12.41 -24.98 -0.31
CA VAL A 323 -13.13 -24.44 -1.47
C VAL A 323 -13.67 -25.62 -2.28
N PRO A 324 -14.98 -25.92 -2.21
CA PRO A 324 -15.58 -27.00 -2.98
C PRO A 324 -15.30 -26.86 -4.48
N GLY A 325 -14.88 -27.95 -5.12
CA GLY A 325 -14.56 -27.97 -6.55
C GLY A 325 -13.17 -27.42 -6.93
N PHE A 326 -12.42 -26.82 -6.01
CA PHE A 326 -11.04 -26.40 -6.28
C PHE A 326 -10.15 -27.59 -6.69
N LYS A 327 -9.31 -27.38 -7.70
CA LYS A 327 -8.30 -28.33 -8.18
C LYS A 327 -6.95 -27.63 -8.24
N LEU A 328 -5.89 -28.32 -7.83
CA LEU A 328 -4.53 -27.81 -7.96
C LEU A 328 -4.19 -27.59 -9.43
N ALA A 329 -3.80 -26.37 -9.78
CA ALA A 329 -3.23 -26.06 -11.08
C ALA A 329 -1.79 -26.58 -11.17
N GLU A 330 -1.36 -26.97 -12.37
CA GLU A 330 0.06 -27.24 -12.64
C GLU A 330 0.89 -25.99 -12.31
N VAL A 331 1.97 -26.14 -11.53
CA VAL A 331 2.90 -25.05 -11.22
C VAL A 331 4.06 -25.12 -12.23
N PRO A 332 4.18 -24.16 -13.18
CA PRO A 332 5.21 -24.23 -14.20
C PRO A 332 6.60 -24.04 -13.59
N ALA A 333 7.58 -24.81 -14.06
CA ALA A 333 8.95 -24.75 -13.53
C ALA A 333 9.84 -23.73 -14.27
N ASP A 334 9.54 -23.45 -15.54
CA ASP A 334 10.44 -22.78 -16.49
C ASP A 334 10.44 -21.24 -16.38
N ASN A 335 9.49 -20.66 -15.65
CA ASN A 335 9.35 -19.22 -15.46
C ASN A 335 9.07 -18.92 -13.98
N LEU A 336 9.89 -18.06 -13.37
CA LEU A 336 9.75 -17.62 -11.99
C LEU A 336 8.37 -17.03 -11.69
N ILE A 337 7.84 -16.18 -12.58
CA ILE A 337 6.55 -15.51 -12.41
C ILE A 337 5.46 -16.56 -12.27
N ASP A 338 5.39 -17.46 -13.24
CA ASP A 338 4.35 -18.49 -13.27
C ASP A 338 4.50 -19.46 -12.09
N LYS A 339 5.73 -19.86 -11.76
CA LYS A 339 6.03 -20.70 -10.60
C LYS A 339 5.49 -20.09 -9.30
N THR A 340 5.80 -18.82 -9.05
CA THR A 340 5.46 -18.13 -7.80
C THR A 340 3.98 -17.74 -7.74
N VAL A 341 3.37 -17.32 -8.85
CA VAL A 341 1.94 -17.00 -8.92
C VAL A 341 1.09 -18.27 -8.80
N PHE A 342 1.36 -19.32 -9.57
CA PHE A 342 0.55 -20.54 -9.52
C PHE A 342 0.71 -21.28 -8.18
N ALA A 343 1.91 -21.27 -7.58
CA ALA A 343 2.09 -21.76 -6.21
C ALA A 343 1.28 -20.94 -5.19
N LYS A 344 1.21 -19.61 -5.33
CA LYS A 344 0.39 -18.74 -4.47
C LYS A 344 -1.10 -19.03 -4.64
N LEU A 345 -1.59 -19.11 -5.88
CA LEU A 345 -2.98 -19.44 -6.19
C LEU A 345 -3.38 -20.81 -5.63
N ASN A 346 -2.53 -21.82 -5.77
CA ASN A 346 -2.73 -23.14 -5.16
C ASN A 346 -2.78 -23.08 -3.62
N ARG A 347 -1.86 -22.32 -2.97
CA ARG A 347 -1.88 -22.09 -1.52
C ARG A 347 -3.16 -21.40 -1.05
N MET A 348 -3.67 -20.43 -1.80
CA MET A 348 -4.91 -19.69 -1.50
C MET A 348 -6.19 -20.40 -1.98
N ARG A 349 -6.09 -21.54 -2.67
CA ARG A 349 -7.21 -22.29 -3.27
C ARG A 349 -8.04 -21.44 -4.25
N ILE A 350 -7.35 -20.70 -5.10
CA ILE A 350 -7.93 -19.86 -6.16
C ILE A 350 -7.56 -20.50 -7.49
N SER A 351 -8.54 -20.72 -8.37
CA SER A 351 -8.27 -21.34 -9.69
C SER A 351 -7.82 -20.27 -10.68
N PRO A 352 -6.69 -20.42 -11.40
CA PRO A 352 -6.36 -19.48 -12.47
C PRO A 352 -7.44 -19.53 -13.57
N SER A 353 -7.67 -18.40 -14.23
CA SER A 353 -8.49 -18.35 -15.46
C SER A 353 -7.78 -19.05 -16.62
N GLU A 354 -8.53 -19.39 -17.65
CA GLU A 354 -7.98 -19.94 -18.89
C GLU A 354 -7.02 -18.95 -19.57
N PRO A 355 -6.04 -19.42 -20.37
CA PRO A 355 -5.20 -18.56 -21.21
C PRO A 355 -6.03 -17.70 -22.16
N CYS A 356 -5.57 -16.47 -22.42
CA CYS A 356 -6.18 -15.57 -23.38
C CYS A 356 -5.95 -16.05 -24.83
N THR A 357 -6.93 -15.77 -25.67
CA THR A 357 -6.88 -15.98 -27.11
C THR A 357 -5.77 -15.15 -27.75
N ASP A 358 -5.33 -15.52 -28.95
CA ASP A 358 -4.29 -14.76 -29.66
C ASP A 358 -4.74 -13.33 -30.02
N SER A 359 -6.04 -13.10 -30.28
CA SER A 359 -6.59 -11.76 -30.49
C SER A 359 -6.55 -10.89 -29.23
N GLU A 360 -6.92 -11.45 -28.07
CA GLU A 360 -6.75 -10.77 -26.78
C GLU A 360 -5.27 -10.47 -26.53
N PHE A 361 -4.38 -11.45 -26.75
CA PHE A 361 -2.93 -11.28 -26.53
C PHE A 361 -2.32 -10.17 -27.39
N ILE A 362 -2.53 -10.16 -28.71
CA ILE A 362 -1.95 -9.11 -29.57
C ILE A 362 -2.46 -7.73 -29.17
N ARG A 363 -3.77 -7.59 -28.93
CA ARG A 363 -4.38 -6.34 -28.48
C ARG A 363 -3.72 -5.84 -27.19
N ARG A 364 -3.66 -6.71 -26.17
CA ARG A 364 -3.11 -6.41 -24.84
C ARG A 364 -1.63 -6.05 -24.91
N ALA A 365 -0.83 -6.84 -25.65
CA ALA A 365 0.60 -6.63 -25.82
C ALA A 365 0.91 -5.29 -26.51
N TYR A 366 0.19 -4.92 -27.56
CA TYR A 366 0.35 -3.62 -28.22
C TYR A 366 0.00 -2.45 -27.27
N LEU A 367 -1.12 -2.54 -26.57
CA LEU A 367 -1.58 -1.49 -25.64
C LEU A 367 -0.65 -1.31 -24.43
N ASP A 368 -0.22 -2.38 -23.78
CA ASP A 368 0.64 -2.31 -22.58
C ASP A 368 2.10 -1.99 -22.91
N THR A 369 2.62 -2.48 -24.04
CA THR A 369 4.04 -2.32 -24.41
C THR A 369 4.28 -0.97 -25.08
N ILE A 370 3.40 -0.55 -26.00
CA ILE A 370 3.64 0.59 -26.90
C ILE A 370 2.49 1.60 -27.01
N GLY A 371 1.39 1.44 -26.24
CA GLY A 371 0.36 2.48 -26.09
C GLY A 371 -0.46 2.79 -27.35
N VAL A 372 -0.52 1.87 -28.32
CA VAL A 372 -1.31 2.03 -29.55
C VAL A 372 -2.05 0.73 -29.90
N LEU A 373 -3.02 0.80 -30.82
CA LEU A 373 -3.67 -0.40 -31.38
C LEU A 373 -2.79 -1.04 -32.47
N PRO A 374 -2.83 -2.38 -32.65
CA PRO A 374 -2.23 -3.04 -33.80
C PRO A 374 -2.96 -2.62 -35.09
N ARG A 375 -2.23 -2.54 -36.21
CA ARG A 375 -2.85 -2.36 -37.54
C ARG A 375 -3.50 -3.67 -37.98
N PRO A 376 -4.60 -3.65 -38.79
CA PRO A 376 -5.26 -4.87 -39.24
C PRO A 376 -4.33 -5.91 -39.88
N ASN A 377 -3.38 -5.48 -40.71
CA ASN A 377 -2.41 -6.40 -41.30
C ASN A 377 -1.47 -7.03 -40.25
N GLU A 378 -1.09 -6.31 -39.20
CA GLU A 378 -0.29 -6.87 -38.09
C GLU A 378 -1.09 -7.90 -37.28
N VAL A 379 -2.41 -7.73 -37.19
CA VAL A 379 -3.33 -8.72 -36.58
C VAL A 379 -3.46 -9.94 -37.48
N GLU A 380 -3.76 -9.76 -38.76
CA GLU A 380 -3.92 -10.86 -39.73
C GLU A 380 -2.63 -11.67 -39.90
N GLU A 381 -1.47 -11.01 -40.02
CA GLU A 381 -0.15 -11.66 -40.05
C GLU A 381 0.13 -12.50 -38.79
N PHE A 382 -0.20 -11.97 -37.61
CA PHE A 382 0.04 -12.67 -36.34
C PHE A 382 -0.92 -13.84 -36.10
N LEU A 383 -2.19 -13.68 -36.44
CA LEU A 383 -3.20 -14.75 -36.31
C LEU A 383 -3.01 -15.86 -37.36
N ALA A 384 -2.40 -15.55 -38.51
CA ALA A 384 -2.06 -16.52 -39.54
C ALA A 384 -0.74 -17.27 -39.29
N ASP A 385 0.11 -16.82 -38.35
CA ASP A 385 1.41 -17.43 -38.08
C ASP A 385 1.30 -18.75 -37.29
N PRO A 386 1.61 -19.92 -37.90
CA PRO A 386 1.55 -21.20 -37.20
C PRO A 386 2.70 -21.39 -36.21
N SER A 387 3.70 -20.50 -36.18
CA SER A 387 4.87 -20.60 -35.32
C SER A 387 4.50 -20.71 -33.83
N PRO A 388 5.03 -21.70 -33.09
CA PRO A 388 4.86 -21.76 -31.64
C PRO A 388 5.51 -20.57 -30.92
N ASN A 389 6.42 -19.86 -31.60
CA ASN A 389 7.13 -18.69 -31.07
C ASN A 389 6.51 -17.35 -31.51
N ARG A 390 5.33 -17.31 -32.16
CA ARG A 390 4.73 -16.06 -32.65
C ARG A 390 4.59 -14.98 -31.56
N ARG A 391 4.21 -15.38 -30.34
CA ARG A 391 4.07 -14.46 -29.18
C ARG A 391 5.42 -13.86 -28.77
N VAL A 392 6.49 -14.68 -28.75
CA VAL A 392 7.87 -14.25 -28.49
C VAL A 392 8.33 -13.23 -29.53
N GLN A 393 8.18 -13.57 -30.82
CA GLN A 393 8.59 -12.72 -31.94
C GLN A 393 7.81 -11.40 -32.01
N LEU A 394 6.54 -11.40 -31.57
CA LEU A 394 5.77 -10.18 -31.41
C LEU A 394 6.34 -9.30 -30.30
N VAL A 395 6.54 -9.83 -29.09
CA VAL A 395 7.08 -9.08 -27.95
C VAL A 395 8.45 -8.48 -28.27
N ASP A 396 9.36 -9.28 -28.83
CA ASP A 396 10.71 -8.83 -29.21
C ASP A 396 10.68 -7.70 -30.24
N ARG A 397 9.71 -7.73 -31.18
CA ARG A 397 9.48 -6.66 -32.16
C ARG A 397 8.92 -5.39 -31.52
N LEU A 398 8.00 -5.49 -30.56
CA LEU A 398 7.39 -4.35 -29.88
C LEU A 398 8.41 -3.58 -29.02
N LEU A 399 9.31 -4.27 -28.33
CA LEU A 399 10.32 -3.69 -27.43
C LEU A 399 11.41 -2.84 -28.12
N ILE A 400 11.45 -2.85 -29.45
CA ILE A 400 12.41 -2.05 -30.25
C ILE A 400 11.73 -0.97 -31.11
N ARG A 401 10.39 -0.86 -31.07
CA ARG A 401 9.64 0.14 -31.85
C ARG A 401 9.81 1.56 -31.30
N PRO A 402 9.79 2.61 -32.13
CA PRO A 402 9.76 4.00 -31.67
C PRO A 402 8.63 4.31 -30.69
N GLU A 403 7.46 3.68 -30.88
CA GLU A 403 6.32 3.78 -29.96
C GLU A 403 6.64 3.34 -28.53
N PHE A 404 7.50 2.32 -28.34
CA PHE A 404 7.92 1.88 -27.01
C PHE A 404 8.64 3.01 -26.27
N TYR A 405 9.59 3.68 -26.94
CA TYR A 405 10.33 4.80 -26.36
C TYR A 405 9.39 5.96 -26.04
N ASP A 406 8.47 6.30 -26.94
CA ASP A 406 7.48 7.36 -26.72
C ASP A 406 6.59 7.07 -25.50
N PHE A 407 5.98 5.88 -25.44
CA PHE A 407 5.01 5.51 -24.41
C PHE A 407 5.65 5.34 -23.02
N TRP A 408 6.84 4.75 -22.94
CA TRP A 408 7.56 4.66 -21.67
C TRP A 408 8.16 6.01 -21.24
N THR A 409 8.49 6.90 -22.19
CA THR A 409 8.84 8.30 -21.87
C THR A 409 7.69 9.01 -21.20
N LEU A 410 6.45 8.84 -21.68
CA LEU A 410 5.25 9.40 -21.03
C LEU A 410 5.15 8.97 -19.57
N LYS A 411 5.25 7.67 -19.29
CA LYS A 411 5.17 7.11 -17.93
C LYS A 411 6.24 7.68 -17.00
N PHE A 412 7.50 7.73 -17.45
CA PHE A 412 8.58 8.35 -16.67
C PHE A 412 8.39 9.87 -16.52
N ALA A 413 7.90 10.56 -17.56
CA ALA A 413 7.65 12.00 -17.54
C ALA A 413 6.53 12.39 -16.56
N ASP A 414 5.52 11.53 -16.37
CA ASP A 414 4.47 11.73 -15.37
C ASP A 414 5.07 11.74 -13.95
N ILE A 415 5.73 10.66 -13.52
CA ILE A 415 6.29 10.54 -12.17
C ILE A 415 7.51 11.46 -11.92
N LEU A 416 8.26 11.81 -12.97
CA LEU A 416 9.34 12.81 -12.92
C LEU A 416 8.84 14.25 -13.10
N ARG A 417 7.52 14.49 -13.11
CA ARG A 417 6.89 15.82 -13.06
C ARG A 417 7.33 16.76 -14.19
N ALA A 418 7.40 16.23 -15.41
CA ALA A 418 7.75 16.98 -16.62
C ALA A 418 6.62 17.96 -17.02
N ASN A 419 6.61 19.12 -16.34
CA ASN A 419 5.57 20.14 -16.41
C ASN A 419 6.18 21.54 -16.58
N GLY A 420 5.80 22.24 -17.65
CA GLY A 420 6.28 23.57 -18.01
C GLY A 420 5.86 24.68 -17.06
N ARG A 421 4.95 24.44 -16.10
CA ARG A 421 4.69 25.34 -14.96
C ARG A 421 5.89 25.37 -13.99
N LEU A 422 6.65 24.28 -13.89
CA LEU A 422 7.76 24.12 -12.96
C LEU A 422 9.12 24.39 -13.61
N ILE A 423 9.32 23.93 -14.86
CA ILE A 423 10.65 23.97 -15.54
C ILE A 423 10.66 24.70 -16.89
N GLN A 424 9.57 25.37 -17.24
CA GLN A 424 9.31 26.00 -18.54
C GLN A 424 9.28 25.02 -19.72
N SER A 425 8.68 25.43 -20.83
CA SER A 425 8.51 24.58 -22.02
C SER A 425 9.86 24.03 -22.52
N LYS A 426 10.89 24.88 -22.63
CA LYS A 426 12.22 24.44 -23.08
C LYS A 426 12.86 23.39 -22.17
N GLY A 427 12.71 23.52 -20.85
CA GLY A 427 13.19 22.51 -19.89
C GLY A 427 12.42 21.21 -20.05
N THR A 428 11.10 21.29 -20.18
CA THR A 428 10.20 20.13 -20.32
C THR A 428 10.47 19.33 -21.59
N PHE A 429 10.59 19.99 -22.75
CA PHE A 429 10.93 19.34 -24.02
C PHE A 429 12.35 18.76 -24.01
N GLY A 430 13.31 19.43 -23.35
CA GLY A 430 14.67 18.92 -23.16
C GLY A 430 14.71 17.66 -22.28
N PHE A 431 13.98 17.68 -21.16
CA PHE A 431 13.95 16.58 -20.20
C PHE A 431 13.22 15.35 -20.75
N ASN A 432 12.05 15.54 -21.40
CA ASN A 432 11.35 14.49 -22.13
C ASN A 432 12.24 13.83 -23.19
N ARG A 433 12.98 14.61 -23.99
CA ARG A 433 13.92 14.10 -25.00
C ARG A 433 15.06 13.29 -24.37
N TRP A 434 15.58 13.74 -23.22
CA TRP A 434 16.62 13.02 -22.48
C TRP A 434 16.11 11.65 -22.00
N ILE A 435 14.94 11.60 -21.35
CA ILE A 435 14.28 10.34 -20.94
C ILE A 435 14.14 9.40 -22.14
N ARG A 436 13.57 9.90 -23.24
CA ARG A 436 13.36 9.12 -24.47
C ARG A 436 14.66 8.56 -25.05
N ALA A 437 15.73 9.35 -25.06
CA ALA A 437 17.03 8.94 -25.57
C ALA A 437 17.68 7.82 -24.73
N HIS A 438 17.47 7.80 -23.41
CA HIS A 438 17.94 6.70 -22.56
C HIS A 438 17.16 5.40 -22.80
N LEU A 439 15.83 5.50 -22.95
CA LEU A 439 14.99 4.35 -23.30
C LEU A 439 15.36 3.78 -24.67
N GLU A 440 15.56 4.63 -25.68
CA GLU A 440 15.99 4.24 -27.03
C GLU A 440 17.35 3.52 -27.04
N LYS A 441 18.31 4.02 -26.24
CA LYS A 441 19.64 3.39 -26.04
C LYS A 441 19.62 2.12 -25.18
N ASN A 442 18.49 1.77 -24.57
CA ASN A 442 18.39 0.74 -23.53
C ASN A 442 19.38 0.96 -22.37
N THR A 443 19.45 2.18 -21.84
CA THR A 443 20.31 2.47 -20.69
C THR A 443 19.81 1.71 -19.45
N PRO A 444 20.70 1.00 -18.72
CA PRO A 444 20.38 0.41 -17.42
C PRO A 444 19.71 1.40 -16.45
N MET A 445 18.70 0.95 -15.71
CA MET A 445 17.92 1.85 -14.86
C MET A 445 18.72 2.41 -13.66
N ASP A 446 19.73 1.68 -13.17
CA ASP A 446 20.69 2.16 -12.18
C ASP A 446 21.52 3.33 -12.73
N GLN A 447 22.01 3.23 -13.97
CA GLN A 447 22.72 4.32 -14.64
C GLN A 447 21.79 5.52 -14.90
N PHE A 448 20.57 5.30 -15.41
CA PHE A 448 19.58 6.36 -15.65
C PHE A 448 19.28 7.17 -14.38
N VAL A 449 19.02 6.50 -13.25
CA VAL A 449 18.73 7.17 -11.97
C VAL A 449 19.98 7.79 -11.35
N ARG A 450 21.16 7.17 -11.53
CA ARG A 450 22.43 7.75 -11.09
C ARG A 450 22.72 9.08 -11.81
N GLU A 451 22.62 9.10 -13.13
CA GLU A 451 22.80 10.32 -13.94
C GLU A 451 21.79 11.41 -13.54
N LEU A 452 20.53 11.04 -13.27
CA LEU A 452 19.50 11.95 -12.77
C LEU A 452 19.88 12.58 -11.41
N LEU A 453 20.29 11.76 -10.44
CA LEU A 453 20.60 12.19 -9.07
C LEU A 453 21.94 12.93 -8.95
N THR A 454 22.89 12.73 -9.87
CA THR A 454 24.15 13.49 -9.87
C THR A 454 24.14 14.71 -10.79
N ALA A 455 23.05 14.95 -11.53
CA ALA A 455 22.99 15.99 -12.57
C ALA A 455 23.34 17.40 -12.06
N ASP A 456 24.23 18.08 -12.77
CA ASP A 456 24.69 19.43 -12.50
C ASP A 456 24.69 20.30 -13.79
N GLY A 457 25.07 21.57 -13.65
CA GLY A 457 25.14 22.50 -14.77
C GLY A 457 23.79 23.07 -15.19
N SER A 458 23.76 23.64 -16.40
CA SER A 458 22.58 24.28 -17.01
C SER A 458 21.50 23.25 -17.32
N ALA A 459 20.27 23.44 -16.81
CA ALA A 459 19.17 22.52 -17.02
C ALA A 459 18.63 22.50 -18.46
N PHE A 460 19.04 23.44 -19.32
CA PHE A 460 18.80 23.35 -20.77
C PHE A 460 19.92 22.62 -21.55
N LYS A 461 21.13 22.51 -20.99
CA LYS A 461 22.26 21.78 -21.62
C LYS A 461 22.42 20.37 -21.07
N ASN A 462 22.13 20.17 -19.78
CA ASN A 462 22.07 18.90 -19.08
C ASN A 462 20.63 18.70 -18.54
N PRO A 463 19.70 18.19 -19.36
CA PRO A 463 18.28 18.12 -19.00
C PRO A 463 17.90 17.39 -17.69
N PRO A 464 18.59 16.35 -17.19
CA PRO A 464 18.23 15.75 -15.90
C PRO A 464 18.33 16.72 -14.71
N ALA A 465 19.10 17.81 -14.82
CA ALA A 465 19.16 18.85 -13.78
C ALA A 465 17.79 19.56 -13.56
N ASN A 466 16.81 19.39 -14.46
CA ASN A 466 15.43 19.84 -14.22
C ASN A 466 14.77 19.15 -13.02
N TYR A 467 15.22 17.96 -12.60
CA TYR A 467 14.74 17.29 -11.38
C TYR A 467 14.86 18.18 -10.13
N TYR A 468 15.95 18.94 -10.02
CA TYR A 468 16.19 19.88 -8.92
C TYR A 468 15.44 21.21 -9.09
N ARG A 469 15.06 21.58 -10.33
CA ARG A 469 14.23 22.77 -10.57
C ARG A 469 12.78 22.56 -10.14
N ILE A 470 12.30 21.31 -10.24
CA ILE A 470 11.00 20.81 -9.80
C ILE A 470 10.90 20.77 -8.28
N SER A 471 11.89 20.16 -7.60
CA SER A 471 11.97 20.07 -6.13
C SER A 471 13.24 20.80 -5.67
N ARG A 472 13.08 22.02 -5.15
CA ARG A 472 14.21 22.96 -4.93
C ARG A 472 14.88 22.83 -3.57
N ASP A 473 14.11 22.50 -2.54
CA ASP A 473 14.57 22.40 -1.15
C ASP A 473 14.86 20.94 -0.74
N PRO A 474 15.68 20.71 0.31
CA PRO A 474 16.05 19.37 0.76
C PRO A 474 14.89 18.48 1.21
N GLU A 475 13.79 19.08 1.67
CA GLU A 475 12.62 18.37 2.20
C GLU A 475 11.79 17.77 1.06
N ASN A 476 11.41 18.59 0.08
CA ASN A 476 10.71 18.12 -1.13
C ASN A 476 11.56 17.12 -1.94
N LEU A 477 12.89 17.28 -1.97
CA LEU A 477 13.80 16.31 -2.58
C LEU A 477 13.84 14.98 -1.81
N THR A 478 13.82 15.01 -0.48
CA THR A 478 13.75 13.82 0.38
C THR A 478 12.49 13.02 0.09
N GLU A 479 11.34 13.69 0.15
CA GLU A 479 10.03 13.09 -0.07
C GLU A 479 9.92 12.50 -1.49
N THR A 480 10.29 13.27 -2.52
CA THR A 480 10.26 12.85 -3.92
C THR A 480 11.22 11.69 -4.20
N THR A 481 12.46 11.74 -3.72
CA THR A 481 13.48 10.71 -3.99
C THR A 481 13.13 9.40 -3.29
N ALA A 482 12.70 9.45 -2.02
CA ALA A 482 12.32 8.26 -1.26
C ALA A 482 11.09 7.56 -1.85
N GLN A 483 10.06 8.31 -2.24
CA GLN A 483 8.85 7.75 -2.85
C GLN A 483 9.13 7.16 -4.24
N LEU A 484 9.79 7.91 -5.14
CA LEU A 484 10.01 7.46 -6.51
C LEU A 484 10.94 6.25 -6.62
N PHE A 485 12.05 6.24 -5.86
CA PHE A 485 13.14 5.29 -6.07
C PHE A 485 13.33 4.30 -4.93
N LEU A 486 12.76 4.52 -3.76
CA LEU A 486 12.78 3.53 -2.66
C LEU A 486 11.38 2.96 -2.38
N GLY A 487 10.32 3.54 -2.95
CA GLY A 487 8.94 3.18 -2.62
C GLY A 487 8.57 3.53 -1.17
N VAL A 488 9.25 4.50 -0.56
CA VAL A 488 9.07 4.87 0.85
C VAL A 488 8.39 6.24 0.96
N ARG A 489 7.15 6.24 1.45
CA ARG A 489 6.37 7.46 1.74
C ARG A 489 6.79 8.09 3.07
N ILE A 490 7.95 8.73 3.07
CA ILE A 490 8.57 9.26 4.30
C ILE A 490 7.94 10.56 4.84
N GLN A 491 6.97 11.15 4.14
CA GLN A 491 6.39 12.47 4.45
C GLN A 491 5.94 12.63 5.91
N CYS A 492 5.31 11.62 6.51
CA CYS A 492 4.86 11.70 7.90
C CYS A 492 6.03 11.86 8.89
N ALA A 493 7.21 11.32 8.57
CA ALA A 493 8.41 11.40 9.41
C ALA A 493 8.93 12.85 9.60
N LYS A 494 8.53 13.77 8.72
CA LYS A 494 8.90 15.20 8.76
C LYS A 494 8.56 15.86 10.10
N CYS A 495 7.35 15.65 10.60
CA CYS A 495 6.83 16.36 11.77
C CYS A 495 6.92 15.54 13.07
N HIS A 496 6.84 14.22 12.98
CA HIS A 496 6.91 13.24 14.08
C HIS A 496 7.36 11.89 13.51
N ASN A 497 7.72 10.89 14.31
CA ASN A 497 8.05 9.55 13.77
C ASN A 497 6.86 8.96 12.97
N HIS A 498 7.14 8.19 11.93
CA HIS A 498 6.11 7.66 11.02
C HIS A 498 5.10 6.77 11.78
N VAL A 499 3.81 6.94 11.50
CA VAL A 499 2.73 6.33 12.29
C VAL A 499 2.68 4.81 12.13
N PHE A 500 2.93 4.31 10.91
CA PHE A 500 2.78 2.90 10.58
C PHE A 500 4.11 2.16 10.36
N GLU A 501 5.26 2.85 10.47
CA GLU A 501 6.57 2.33 10.06
C GLU A 501 7.69 2.78 10.99
N LYS A 502 8.83 2.10 10.90
CA LYS A 502 10.07 2.36 11.66
C LYS A 502 10.78 3.70 11.35
N TRP A 503 10.27 4.52 10.42
CA TRP A 503 10.96 5.73 9.97
C TRP A 503 10.86 6.86 11.00
N THR A 504 12.01 7.26 11.54
CA THR A 504 12.07 8.35 12.53
C THR A 504 12.21 9.72 11.87
N GLN A 505 11.93 10.78 12.62
CA GLN A 505 12.25 12.14 12.19
C GLN A 505 13.76 12.35 11.94
N ASP A 506 14.61 11.59 12.63
CA ASP A 506 16.07 11.63 12.43
C ASP A 506 16.48 10.97 11.10
N ASP A 507 15.75 9.94 10.65
CA ASP A 507 15.93 9.35 9.31
C ASP A 507 15.51 10.33 8.21
N TYR A 508 14.37 11.02 8.38
CA TYR A 508 13.91 12.04 7.42
C TYR A 508 14.96 13.15 7.22
N TYR A 509 15.37 13.82 8.30
CA TYR A 509 16.32 14.94 8.19
C TYR A 509 17.76 14.47 7.95
N GLY A 510 18.11 13.24 8.33
CA GLY A 510 19.35 12.58 7.92
C GLY A 510 19.41 12.33 6.41
N PHE A 511 18.31 11.92 5.79
CA PHE A 511 18.24 11.78 4.32
C PHE A 511 18.26 13.15 3.63
N ALA A 512 17.55 14.14 4.18
CA ALA A 512 17.58 15.52 3.68
C ALA A 512 18.98 16.15 3.68
N ALA A 513 19.88 15.72 4.57
CA ALA A 513 21.25 16.21 4.62
C ALA A 513 22.10 15.88 3.36
N PHE A 514 21.69 14.91 2.52
CA PHE A 514 22.27 14.71 1.18
C PHE A 514 22.00 15.87 0.22
N PHE A 515 20.82 16.50 0.33
CA PHE A 515 20.39 17.60 -0.53
C PHE A 515 20.72 18.99 0.03
N ALA A 516 21.17 19.07 1.28
CA ALA A 516 21.48 20.31 2.02
C ALA A 516 22.39 21.30 1.28
N ARG A 517 23.24 20.81 0.37
CA ARG A 517 24.24 21.58 -0.38
C ARG A 517 23.87 21.84 -1.83
N VAL A 518 22.75 21.31 -2.32
CA VAL A 518 22.28 21.57 -3.69
C VAL A 518 21.82 23.01 -3.80
N ARG A 519 22.31 23.73 -4.81
CA ARG A 519 22.00 25.14 -5.07
C ARG A 519 21.66 25.36 -6.54
N GLN A 520 20.93 26.45 -6.77
CA GLN A 520 20.51 26.88 -8.10
C GLN A 520 20.86 28.36 -8.28
N LYS A 521 21.29 28.73 -9.49
CA LYS A 521 21.51 30.12 -9.91
C LYS A 521 20.99 30.32 -11.33
N LYS A 522 20.74 31.58 -11.72
CA LYS A 522 20.35 31.89 -13.11
C LYS A 522 21.43 31.42 -14.09
N GLY A 523 21.00 30.80 -15.19
CA GLY A 523 21.86 30.38 -16.29
C GLY A 523 22.21 31.52 -17.25
N ALA A 524 22.95 31.18 -18.30
CA ALA A 524 23.37 32.15 -19.32
C ALA A 524 22.27 32.47 -20.36
N LEU A 525 21.21 31.66 -20.40
CA LEU A 525 20.05 31.87 -21.27
C LEU A 525 18.85 32.35 -20.41
N PRO A 526 17.92 33.12 -20.98
CA PRO A 526 16.64 33.41 -20.32
C PRO A 526 15.96 32.11 -19.86
N GLU A 527 15.38 32.13 -18.66
CA GLU A 527 14.67 31.00 -18.02
C GLU A 527 15.50 29.74 -17.71
N ASP A 528 16.80 29.74 -18.02
CA ASP A 528 17.73 28.67 -17.64
C ASP A 528 18.16 28.82 -16.18
N GLU A 529 18.37 27.69 -15.51
CA GLU A 529 18.91 27.62 -14.16
C GLU A 529 20.05 26.60 -14.14
N VAL A 530 21.13 26.94 -13.46
CA VAL A 530 22.32 26.11 -13.27
C VAL A 530 22.25 25.49 -11.87
N VAL A 531 22.17 24.16 -11.83
CA VAL A 531 22.27 23.35 -10.61
C VAL A 531 23.75 23.13 -10.29
N PHE A 532 24.13 23.24 -9.02
CA PHE A 532 25.48 22.93 -8.55
C PHE A 532 25.45 22.48 -7.09
N SER A 533 26.48 21.75 -6.66
CA SER A 533 26.69 21.43 -5.25
C SER A 533 27.60 22.48 -4.62
N ALA A 534 27.21 23.02 -3.47
CA ALA A 534 28.00 23.96 -2.69
C ALA A 534 28.91 23.22 -1.70
N ASN A 535 29.93 23.91 -1.18
CA ASN A 535 30.81 23.35 -0.14
C ASN A 535 30.19 23.45 1.26
N ASP A 536 29.09 24.20 1.40
CA ASP A 536 28.41 24.53 2.65
C ASP A 536 26.89 24.32 2.57
N GLY A 537 26.27 24.18 3.74
CA GLY A 537 24.85 23.91 3.90
C GLY A 537 24.60 22.61 4.64
N GLU A 538 23.77 22.70 5.67
CA GLU A 538 23.41 21.57 6.54
C GLU A 538 21.92 21.66 6.91
N VAL A 539 21.30 20.52 7.14
CA VAL A 539 19.91 20.43 7.63
C VAL A 539 19.91 20.31 9.16
N ARG A 540 18.95 20.95 9.82
CA ARG A 540 18.70 20.80 11.26
C ARG A 540 17.37 20.09 11.49
N GLN A 541 17.35 19.13 12.40
CA GLN A 541 16.11 18.49 12.83
C GLN A 541 15.34 19.48 13.74
N PRO A 542 14.09 19.89 13.40
CA PRO A 542 13.44 21.04 14.05
C PRO A 542 13.13 20.87 15.55
N ARG A 543 13.01 19.63 16.04
CA ARG A 543 12.65 19.31 17.43
C ARG A 543 13.83 19.45 18.40
N THR A 544 15.03 19.07 17.97
CA THR A 544 16.26 19.06 18.78
C THR A 544 17.22 20.19 18.42
N GLY A 545 17.07 20.80 17.24
CA GLY A 545 18.04 21.74 16.68
C GLY A 545 19.35 21.11 16.20
N GLN A 546 19.50 19.79 16.33
CA GLN A 546 20.68 19.02 15.95
C GLN A 546 20.96 19.16 14.45
N VAL A 547 22.24 19.35 14.10
CA VAL A 547 22.72 19.29 12.71
C VAL A 547 22.78 17.83 12.28
N MET A 548 22.08 17.50 11.21
CA MET A 548 21.94 16.13 10.73
C MET A 548 23.03 15.79 9.72
N LYS A 549 23.68 14.63 9.89
CA LYS A 549 24.62 14.07 8.93
C LYS A 549 23.85 13.34 7.81
N PRO A 550 24.37 13.30 6.56
CA PRO A 550 23.76 12.55 5.47
C PRO A 550 23.67 11.06 5.82
N LYS A 551 22.45 10.54 6.01
CA LYS A 551 22.16 9.16 6.43
C LYS A 551 21.17 8.55 5.46
N VAL A 552 21.49 7.36 4.94
CA VAL A 552 20.57 6.63 4.05
C VAL A 552 19.46 5.94 4.84
N LEU A 553 18.28 5.77 4.24
CA LEU A 553 17.14 5.14 4.92
C LEU A 553 17.47 3.69 5.27
N GLY A 554 17.34 3.36 6.55
CA GLY A 554 17.62 2.03 7.08
C GLY A 554 19.10 1.63 7.06
N GLY A 555 20.03 2.58 6.86
CA GLY A 555 21.45 2.32 6.75
C GLY A 555 22.35 3.37 7.41
N PRO A 556 23.66 3.36 7.08
CA PRO A 556 24.67 4.17 7.77
C PRO A 556 24.65 5.65 7.35
N VAL A 557 25.42 6.45 8.07
CA VAL A 557 25.82 7.80 7.65
C VAL A 557 26.85 7.69 6.52
N LEU A 558 26.65 8.41 5.42
CA LEU A 558 27.55 8.49 4.27
C LEU A 558 28.00 9.94 4.06
N ASP A 559 28.99 10.38 4.85
CA ASP A 559 29.57 11.73 4.82
C ASP A 559 31.08 11.61 4.54
N ASP A 560 31.44 11.27 3.30
CA ASP A 560 32.84 11.13 2.85
C ASP A 560 33.42 12.48 2.41
N PRO A 561 34.44 13.03 3.08
CA PRO A 561 35.09 14.28 2.68
C PRO A 561 35.72 14.25 1.28
N ALA A 562 36.04 13.05 0.75
CA ALA A 562 36.56 12.89 -0.61
C ALA A 562 35.45 12.98 -1.70
N MET A 563 34.17 12.89 -1.30
CA MET A 563 33.01 13.11 -2.17
C MET A 563 32.23 14.36 -1.71
N PRO A 564 32.72 15.59 -2.00
CA PRO A 564 32.12 16.82 -1.49
C PRO A 564 30.66 17.02 -1.95
N ASP A 565 30.29 16.52 -3.14
CA ASP A 565 28.90 16.39 -3.54
C ASP A 565 28.28 15.10 -2.97
N ARG A 566 27.65 15.25 -1.79
CA ARG A 566 26.96 14.18 -1.06
C ARG A 566 25.98 13.37 -1.91
N ARG A 567 25.44 13.93 -3.01
CA ARG A 567 24.58 13.22 -3.96
C ARG A 567 25.27 12.04 -4.64
N MET A 568 26.59 12.08 -4.85
CA MET A 568 27.34 10.98 -5.45
C MET A 568 27.33 9.73 -4.56
N ALA A 569 27.47 9.92 -3.25
CA ALA A 569 27.36 8.84 -2.26
C ALA A 569 25.94 8.28 -2.20
N LEU A 570 24.92 9.17 -2.16
CA LEU A 570 23.51 8.76 -2.20
C LEU A 570 23.17 7.96 -3.46
N ALA A 571 23.49 8.47 -4.65
CA ALA A 571 23.23 7.81 -5.92
C ALA A 571 23.94 6.46 -6.01
N THR A 572 25.15 6.35 -5.44
CA THR A 572 25.91 5.09 -5.40
C THR A 572 25.28 4.04 -4.51
N TRP A 573 24.80 4.41 -3.31
CA TRP A 573 24.08 3.51 -2.42
C TRP A 573 22.68 3.15 -2.96
N LEU A 574 21.95 4.14 -3.49
CA LEU A 574 20.57 3.99 -3.95
C LEU A 574 20.49 3.03 -5.13
N THR A 575 21.36 3.21 -6.13
CA THR A 575 21.35 2.40 -7.35
C THR A 575 22.22 1.14 -7.26
N GLY A 576 22.73 0.79 -6.07
CA GLY A 576 23.57 -0.39 -5.86
C GLY A 576 22.77 -1.70 -5.87
N PRO A 577 23.35 -2.82 -6.34
CA PRO A 577 22.67 -4.12 -6.42
C PRO A 577 22.30 -4.72 -5.06
N ALA A 578 22.93 -4.25 -3.97
CA ALA A 578 22.61 -4.64 -2.59
C ALA A 578 21.56 -3.72 -1.93
N ASN A 579 21.01 -2.74 -2.65
CA ASN A 579 19.97 -1.86 -2.13
C ASN A 579 18.63 -2.63 -2.02
N PRO A 580 18.01 -2.73 -0.83
CA PRO A 580 16.81 -3.56 -0.64
C PRO A 580 15.53 -2.92 -1.21
N PHE A 581 15.58 -1.66 -1.66
CA PHE A 581 14.42 -0.87 -2.06
C PHE A 581 14.37 -0.59 -3.57
N PHE A 582 15.50 -0.19 -4.16
CA PHE A 582 15.54 0.38 -5.52
C PHE A 582 15.03 -0.56 -6.61
N ALA A 583 15.59 -1.77 -6.66
CA ALA A 583 15.14 -2.77 -7.62
C ALA A 583 13.68 -3.20 -7.37
N LYS A 584 13.28 -3.38 -6.10
CA LYS A 584 11.89 -3.75 -5.73
C LYS A 584 10.88 -2.69 -6.20
N SER A 585 11.18 -1.41 -5.96
CA SER A 585 10.32 -0.27 -6.33
C SER A 585 10.12 -0.19 -7.85
N LEU A 586 11.19 -0.31 -8.63
CA LEU A 586 11.10 -0.32 -10.10
C LEU A 586 10.38 -1.57 -10.63
N VAL A 587 10.69 -2.75 -10.12
CA VAL A 587 10.02 -4.02 -10.50
C VAL A 587 8.52 -3.94 -10.26
N ASN A 588 8.10 -3.48 -9.08
CA ASN A 588 6.69 -3.34 -8.73
C ASN A 588 5.97 -2.31 -9.63
N ARG A 589 6.64 -1.21 -10.00
CA ARG A 589 6.08 -0.20 -10.92
C ARG A 589 5.93 -0.71 -12.33
N VAL A 590 6.91 -1.45 -12.86
CA VAL A 590 6.81 -2.09 -14.18
C VAL A 590 5.71 -3.17 -14.18
N TRP A 591 5.62 -3.97 -13.12
CA TRP A 591 4.56 -4.94 -12.91
C TRP A 591 3.18 -4.28 -12.87
N TYR A 592 2.98 -3.23 -12.07
CA TYR A 592 1.74 -2.43 -12.04
C TYR A 592 1.32 -1.97 -13.44
N HIS A 593 2.25 -1.38 -14.20
CA HIS A 593 2.00 -0.89 -15.56
C HIS A 593 1.59 -2.00 -16.54
N LEU A 594 2.13 -3.22 -16.40
CA LEU A 594 1.90 -4.35 -17.30
C LEU A 594 0.84 -5.34 -16.84
N ILE A 595 0.47 -5.40 -15.57
CA ILE A 595 -0.52 -6.35 -15.06
C ILE A 595 -1.81 -5.61 -14.70
N GLY A 596 -1.69 -4.43 -14.10
CA GLY A 596 -2.79 -3.51 -13.76
C GLY A 596 -2.98 -3.27 -12.27
N ARG A 597 -2.23 -4.00 -11.44
CA ARG A 597 -2.08 -3.83 -10.00
C ARG A 597 -0.63 -4.15 -9.64
N GLY A 598 -0.03 -3.45 -8.70
CA GLY A 598 1.27 -3.80 -8.13
C GLY A 598 1.22 -5.13 -7.37
N ILE A 599 2.38 -5.70 -7.06
CA ILE A 599 2.54 -6.77 -6.06
C ILE A 599 2.41 -6.15 -4.66
N VAL A 600 3.00 -4.96 -4.46
CA VAL A 600 2.64 -4.00 -3.41
C VAL A 600 1.73 -2.94 -4.03
N GLU A 601 0.60 -2.64 -3.40
CA GLU A 601 -0.34 -1.59 -3.81
C GLU A 601 -0.70 -0.73 -2.58
N PRO A 602 -0.61 0.61 -2.61
CA PRO A 602 -0.15 1.45 -3.71
C PRO A 602 1.27 1.13 -4.20
N VAL A 603 1.49 1.28 -5.51
CA VAL A 603 2.73 0.92 -6.23
C VAL A 603 4.03 1.47 -5.63
N ASP A 604 3.97 2.56 -4.87
CA ASP A 604 5.07 3.28 -4.25
C ASP A 604 4.95 3.37 -2.71
N ASP A 605 4.24 2.42 -2.08
CA ASP A 605 3.96 2.38 -0.64
C ASP A 605 4.46 1.07 0.02
N PHE A 606 5.78 0.87 -0.04
CA PHE A 606 6.47 -0.27 0.57
C PHE A 606 6.61 -0.06 2.08
N ARG A 607 5.90 -0.91 2.81
CA ARG A 607 5.68 -0.77 4.24
C ARG A 607 5.56 -2.15 4.86
N ASP A 608 6.12 -2.37 6.04
CA ASP A 608 5.95 -3.64 6.75
C ASP A 608 4.45 -3.82 7.15
N SER A 609 3.72 -2.71 7.26
CA SER A 609 2.26 -2.63 7.42
C SER A 609 1.44 -2.82 6.12
N ASN A 610 2.08 -2.84 4.95
CA ASN A 610 1.47 -3.08 3.63
C ASN A 610 2.23 -4.19 2.88
N PRO A 611 2.13 -5.46 3.33
CA PRO A 611 2.91 -6.56 2.77
C PRO A 611 2.55 -6.82 1.31
N SER A 612 3.50 -7.36 0.54
CA SER A 612 3.26 -7.70 -0.86
C SER A 612 2.29 -8.88 -0.98
N SER A 613 1.49 -8.94 -2.03
CA SER A 613 0.56 -10.07 -2.25
C SER A 613 1.29 -11.38 -2.53
N ASN A 614 2.55 -11.33 -2.98
CA ASN A 614 3.39 -12.47 -3.27
C ASN A 614 4.88 -12.10 -3.09
N ASP A 615 5.42 -12.37 -1.91
CA ASP A 615 6.78 -11.98 -1.54
C ASP A 615 7.80 -12.76 -2.40
N GLU A 616 7.50 -14.04 -2.67
CA GLU A 616 8.33 -14.92 -3.50
C GLU A 616 8.45 -14.43 -4.95
N LEU A 617 7.36 -13.88 -5.52
CA LEU A 617 7.34 -13.24 -6.84
C LEU A 617 8.16 -11.95 -6.87
N LEU A 618 7.93 -11.04 -5.91
CA LEU A 618 8.57 -9.73 -5.86
C LEU A 618 10.09 -9.87 -5.67
N ASP A 619 10.52 -10.71 -4.72
CA ASP A 619 11.94 -10.89 -4.40
C ASP A 619 12.67 -11.62 -5.53
N GLY A 620 12.02 -12.61 -6.16
CA GLY A 620 12.57 -13.27 -7.34
C GLY A 620 12.75 -12.32 -8.52
N LEU A 621 11.72 -11.54 -8.89
CA LEU A 621 11.82 -10.59 -10.01
C LEU A 621 12.83 -9.49 -9.74
N THR A 622 12.99 -9.10 -8.47
CA THR A 622 14.04 -8.19 -8.02
C THR A 622 15.43 -8.78 -8.24
N ALA A 623 15.64 -10.05 -7.91
CA ALA A 623 16.91 -10.75 -8.15
C ALA A 623 17.20 -10.89 -9.65
N GLU A 624 16.21 -11.28 -10.46
CA GLU A 624 16.34 -11.35 -11.93
C GLU A 624 16.68 -9.97 -12.53
N PHE A 625 16.03 -8.90 -12.09
CA PHE A 625 16.28 -7.55 -12.59
C PHE A 625 17.69 -7.04 -12.23
N VAL A 626 18.18 -7.33 -11.02
CA VAL A 626 19.57 -7.03 -10.62
C VAL A 626 20.57 -7.87 -11.41
N GLN A 627 20.30 -9.16 -11.62
CA GLN A 627 21.16 -10.05 -12.41
C GLN A 627 21.21 -9.62 -13.89
N ALA A 628 20.09 -9.15 -14.44
CA ALA A 628 19.98 -8.55 -15.77
C ALA A 628 20.59 -7.13 -15.86
N LYS A 629 21.28 -6.66 -14.80
CA LYS A 629 21.90 -5.32 -14.72
C LYS A 629 20.90 -4.20 -14.97
N PHE A 630 19.72 -4.29 -14.33
CA PHE A 630 18.67 -3.28 -14.36
C PHE A 630 18.13 -2.98 -15.78
N ASP A 631 18.16 -3.97 -16.69
CA ASP A 631 17.58 -3.86 -18.04
C ASP A 631 16.05 -3.87 -17.98
N LEU A 632 15.46 -2.72 -18.32
CA LEU A 632 14.01 -2.51 -18.33
C LEU A 632 13.29 -3.36 -19.38
N ARG A 633 13.87 -3.54 -20.58
CA ARG A 633 13.25 -4.34 -21.65
C ARG A 633 13.25 -5.82 -21.30
N ALA A 634 14.32 -6.32 -20.68
CA ALA A 634 14.40 -7.70 -20.20
C ALA A 634 13.32 -8.00 -19.15
N LEU A 635 13.10 -7.09 -18.19
CA LEU A 635 12.03 -7.21 -17.19
C LEU A 635 10.64 -7.20 -17.83
N ILE A 636 10.36 -6.24 -18.73
CA ILE A 636 9.08 -6.15 -19.45
C ILE A 636 8.85 -7.44 -20.26
N ARG A 637 9.87 -7.93 -20.96
CA ARG A 637 9.81 -9.18 -21.73
C ARG A 637 9.48 -10.39 -20.85
N SER A 638 10.11 -10.52 -19.68
CA SER A 638 9.84 -11.62 -18.74
C SER A 638 8.37 -11.63 -18.31
N ILE A 639 7.82 -10.46 -17.98
CA ILE A 639 6.41 -10.30 -17.60
C ILE A 639 5.48 -10.64 -18.77
N LEU A 640 5.69 -10.04 -19.96
CA LEU A 640 4.84 -10.27 -21.14
C LEU A 640 4.81 -11.74 -21.59
N MET A 641 5.91 -12.49 -21.35
CA MET A 641 6.02 -13.91 -21.70
C MET A 641 5.54 -14.89 -20.62
N SER A 642 5.15 -14.42 -19.43
CA SER A 642 4.55 -15.27 -18.39
C SER A 642 3.17 -15.81 -18.80
N ARG A 643 2.81 -17.01 -18.35
CA ARG A 643 1.41 -17.49 -18.39
C ARG A 643 0.50 -16.54 -17.60
N THR A 644 0.94 -15.98 -16.47
CA THR A 644 0.19 -14.98 -15.67
C THR A 644 -0.23 -13.75 -16.48
N TYR A 645 0.66 -13.12 -17.25
CA TYR A 645 0.29 -12.01 -18.14
C TYR A 645 -0.66 -12.47 -19.25
N GLN A 646 -0.61 -13.75 -19.62
CA GLN A 646 -1.38 -14.35 -20.72
C GLN A 646 -2.67 -15.05 -20.25
N LEU A 647 -3.16 -14.82 -19.03
CA LEU A 647 -4.50 -15.28 -18.61
C LEU A 647 -5.60 -14.41 -19.24
N SER A 648 -6.81 -14.94 -19.43
CA SER A 648 -7.96 -14.12 -19.79
C SER A 648 -8.36 -13.21 -18.62
N ALA A 649 -8.99 -12.06 -18.92
CA ALA A 649 -9.67 -11.25 -17.91
C ALA A 649 -11.05 -11.79 -17.53
N ARG A 650 -11.55 -12.82 -18.23
CA ARG A 650 -12.77 -13.53 -17.83
C ARG A 650 -12.46 -14.41 -16.63
N THR A 651 -13.15 -14.15 -15.53
CA THR A 651 -13.09 -14.95 -14.30
C THR A 651 -13.84 -16.28 -14.47
N ASN A 652 -13.48 -17.25 -13.64
CA ASN A 652 -14.21 -18.48 -13.41
C ASN A 652 -14.92 -18.42 -12.04
N GLU A 653 -15.75 -19.42 -11.72
CA GLU A 653 -16.55 -19.46 -10.49
C GLU A 653 -15.70 -19.48 -9.19
N LEU A 654 -14.41 -19.79 -9.29
CA LEU A 654 -13.48 -19.96 -8.15
C LEU A 654 -12.40 -18.87 -8.08
N ASN A 655 -12.52 -17.79 -8.86
CA ASN A 655 -11.59 -16.64 -8.81
C ASN A 655 -12.21 -15.26 -9.01
N GLY A 656 -13.54 -15.17 -9.12
CA GLY A 656 -14.24 -13.88 -9.26
C GLY A 656 -14.11 -12.93 -8.04
N ASP A 657 -13.67 -13.44 -6.89
CA ASP A 657 -13.36 -12.68 -5.68
C ASP A 657 -11.88 -12.25 -5.57
N ASP A 658 -10.98 -12.78 -6.41
CA ASP A 658 -9.56 -12.45 -6.35
C ASP A 658 -9.29 -11.07 -6.94
N THR A 659 -8.68 -10.20 -6.13
CA THR A 659 -8.23 -8.86 -6.52
C THR A 659 -6.76 -8.63 -6.20
N LEU A 660 -6.01 -9.69 -5.87
CA LEU A 660 -4.72 -9.63 -5.17
C LEU A 660 -3.65 -10.56 -5.75
N TYR A 661 -4.03 -11.77 -6.16
CA TYR A 661 -3.10 -12.88 -6.41
C TYR A 661 -2.90 -13.22 -7.89
N PHE A 662 -3.43 -12.39 -8.79
CA PHE A 662 -3.21 -12.46 -10.24
C PHE A 662 -3.74 -13.76 -10.89
N SER A 663 -4.89 -14.26 -10.41
CA SER A 663 -5.60 -15.41 -10.99
C SER A 663 -6.15 -15.17 -12.40
N HIS A 664 -6.27 -13.92 -12.83
CA HIS A 664 -6.78 -13.50 -14.12
C HIS A 664 -6.17 -12.14 -14.51
N ALA A 665 -6.29 -11.75 -15.77
CA ALA A 665 -5.80 -10.44 -16.21
C ALA A 665 -6.72 -9.32 -15.70
N PHE A 666 -6.16 -8.28 -15.09
CA PHE A 666 -6.94 -7.12 -14.64
C PHE A 666 -7.43 -6.31 -15.85
N THR A 667 -8.70 -5.90 -15.83
CA THR A 667 -9.20 -4.93 -16.80
C THR A 667 -8.77 -3.51 -16.38
N LYS A 668 -8.30 -2.71 -17.34
CA LYS A 668 -7.88 -1.32 -17.15
C LYS A 668 -8.58 -0.43 -18.16
N LEU A 669 -9.15 0.69 -17.71
CA LEU A 669 -9.52 1.77 -18.63
C LEU A 669 -8.26 2.21 -19.40
N LEU A 670 -8.38 2.43 -20.71
CA LEU A 670 -7.27 2.95 -21.50
C LEU A 670 -6.88 4.35 -20.99
N PRO A 671 -5.57 4.62 -20.74
CA PRO A 671 -5.11 5.96 -20.38
C PRO A 671 -5.59 7.00 -21.41
N ALA A 672 -5.92 8.20 -20.96
CA ALA A 672 -6.49 9.28 -21.78
C ALA A 672 -5.81 9.45 -23.16
N GLU A 673 -4.48 9.42 -23.16
CA GLU A 673 -3.63 9.54 -24.34
C GLU A 673 -3.82 8.35 -25.30
N VAL A 674 -3.72 7.13 -24.77
CA VAL A 674 -3.90 5.88 -25.51
C VAL A 674 -5.32 5.79 -26.09
N LEU A 675 -6.33 6.19 -25.32
CA LEU A 675 -7.72 6.21 -25.78
C LEU A 675 -7.94 7.24 -26.91
N LEU A 676 -7.37 8.44 -26.79
CA LEU A 676 -7.49 9.47 -27.83
C LEU A 676 -6.74 9.08 -29.12
N ASP A 677 -5.57 8.44 -28.97
CA ASP A 677 -4.79 7.89 -30.10
C ASP A 677 -5.54 6.71 -30.74
N ALA A 678 -6.13 5.80 -29.96
CA ALA A 678 -6.94 4.68 -30.44
C ALA A 678 -8.20 5.16 -31.22
N ILE A 679 -8.93 6.14 -30.69
CA ILE A 679 -10.07 6.77 -31.40
C ILE A 679 -9.61 7.38 -32.74
N SER A 680 -8.44 8.02 -32.74
CA SER A 680 -7.83 8.59 -33.95
C SER A 680 -7.44 7.49 -34.96
N THR A 681 -6.93 6.33 -34.51
CA THR A 681 -6.64 5.16 -35.35
C THR A 681 -7.90 4.54 -35.97
N VAL A 682 -8.97 4.34 -35.19
CA VAL A 682 -10.26 3.81 -35.67
C VAL A 682 -10.86 4.73 -36.73
N THR A 683 -10.94 6.02 -36.42
CA THR A 683 -11.51 7.03 -37.33
C THR A 683 -10.58 7.42 -38.48
N SER A 684 -9.31 7.00 -38.47
CA SER A 684 -8.26 7.47 -39.39
C SER A 684 -8.14 9.00 -39.44
N THR A 685 -8.36 9.66 -38.30
CA THR A 685 -8.21 11.13 -38.15
C THR A 685 -6.95 11.46 -37.37
N VAL A 686 -6.54 12.72 -37.36
CA VAL A 686 -5.46 13.23 -36.51
C VAL A 686 -6.01 14.11 -35.40
N THR A 687 -5.34 14.13 -34.24
CA THR A 687 -5.52 15.18 -33.25
C THR A 687 -4.34 16.15 -33.38
N THR A 688 -4.60 17.45 -33.33
CA THR A 688 -3.56 18.48 -33.26
C THR A 688 -3.40 18.96 -31.83
N PHE A 689 -2.16 19.24 -31.42
CA PHE A 689 -1.82 19.76 -30.11
C PHE A 689 -1.01 21.05 -30.28
N ASP A 690 -1.30 22.06 -29.46
CA ASP A 690 -0.69 23.37 -29.60
C ASP A 690 0.84 23.30 -29.45
N ASN A 691 1.55 23.93 -30.38
CA ASN A 691 3.02 23.95 -30.46
C ASN A 691 3.69 22.57 -30.72
N LEU A 692 2.94 21.53 -31.06
CA LEU A 692 3.48 20.26 -31.58
C LEU A 692 3.25 20.15 -33.10
N PRO A 693 4.17 19.52 -33.86
CA PRO A 693 3.96 19.26 -35.28
C PRO A 693 2.71 18.40 -35.55
N LYS A 694 2.05 18.63 -36.69
CA LYS A 694 0.90 17.82 -37.12
C LYS A 694 1.31 16.35 -37.26
N GLY A 695 0.51 15.45 -36.68
CA GLY A 695 0.77 14.00 -36.67
C GLY A 695 1.41 13.48 -35.38
N PHE A 696 1.75 14.35 -34.41
CA PHE A 696 2.10 13.91 -33.07
C PHE A 696 0.91 13.24 -32.39
N ARG A 697 1.18 12.11 -31.72
CA ARG A 697 0.25 11.36 -30.88
C ARG A 697 0.08 12.01 -29.50
N ALA A 698 -1.05 11.76 -28.83
CA ALA A 698 -1.26 12.16 -27.44
C ALA A 698 -0.21 11.51 -26.52
N THR A 699 0.18 10.27 -26.81
CA THR A 699 1.26 9.54 -26.13
C THR A 699 2.66 10.19 -26.27
N GLN A 700 2.82 11.16 -27.17
CA GLN A 700 4.08 11.90 -27.40
C GLN A 700 4.10 13.30 -26.76
N ILE A 701 3.10 13.69 -25.96
CA ILE A 701 2.99 15.01 -25.32
C ILE A 701 4.11 15.21 -24.28
N PRO A 702 5.12 16.09 -24.54
CA PRO A 702 6.24 16.23 -23.61
C PRO A 702 5.89 16.96 -22.32
N ASP A 703 4.85 17.79 -22.30
CA ASP A 703 4.55 18.74 -21.20
C ASP A 703 3.15 18.53 -20.59
N GLY A 704 3.10 18.27 -19.28
CA GLY A 704 1.85 18.12 -18.52
C GLY A 704 0.95 19.37 -18.51
N LYS A 705 1.51 20.55 -18.79
CA LYS A 705 0.79 21.83 -18.89
C LYS A 705 -0.09 21.94 -20.16
N MET A 706 0.14 21.15 -21.20
CA MET A 706 -0.60 21.27 -22.47
C MET A 706 -2.06 20.85 -22.32
N GLU A 707 -2.97 21.81 -22.19
CA GLU A 707 -4.40 21.55 -21.99
C GLU A 707 -5.03 20.87 -23.21
N ASN A 708 -5.87 19.87 -22.98
CA ASN A 708 -6.78 19.30 -23.98
C ASN A 708 -8.03 18.82 -23.25
N PRO A 709 -9.26 19.27 -23.61
CA PRO A 709 -10.46 18.93 -22.86
C PRO A 709 -10.72 17.43 -22.73
N PHE A 710 -10.51 16.65 -23.81
CA PHE A 710 -10.69 15.20 -23.77
C PHE A 710 -9.69 14.55 -22.81
N LEU A 711 -8.40 14.88 -22.94
CA LEU A 711 -7.36 14.29 -22.09
C LEU A 711 -7.59 14.59 -20.61
N LYS A 712 -8.07 15.81 -20.29
CA LYS A 712 -8.42 16.23 -18.93
C LYS A 712 -9.62 15.48 -18.37
N THR A 713 -10.69 15.29 -19.15
CA THR A 713 -11.87 14.51 -18.73
C THR A 713 -11.53 13.04 -18.46
N PHE A 714 -10.56 12.48 -19.18
CA PHE A 714 -10.07 11.11 -19.04
C PHE A 714 -8.90 10.94 -18.05
N GLY A 715 -8.71 11.90 -17.13
CA GLY A 715 -7.79 11.71 -16.00
C GLY A 715 -6.31 11.83 -16.33
N ARG A 716 -5.92 12.52 -17.43
CA ARG A 716 -4.50 12.77 -17.71
C ARG A 716 -3.89 13.63 -16.59
N PRO A 717 -2.76 13.21 -15.98
CA PRO A 717 -2.09 14.02 -14.97
C PRO A 717 -1.63 15.38 -15.54
N ALA A 718 -1.63 16.40 -14.69
CA ALA A 718 -0.90 17.65 -14.91
C ALA A 718 0.61 17.49 -14.64
N ARG A 719 0.99 16.38 -13.99
CA ARG A 719 2.35 16.02 -13.56
C ARG A 719 2.86 16.99 -12.49
N GLU A 720 2.01 17.25 -11.51
CA GLU A 720 2.28 18.11 -10.37
C GLU A 720 2.66 17.31 -9.12
N LEU A 721 2.38 16.00 -9.07
CA LEU A 721 2.74 15.05 -8.00
C LEU A 721 3.78 14.01 -8.46
N ALA A 722 4.51 13.43 -7.50
CA ALA A 722 5.52 12.39 -7.75
C ALA A 722 4.96 10.96 -7.53
N CYS A 723 3.73 10.71 -7.95
CA CYS A 723 3.05 9.42 -7.80
C CYS A 723 2.30 9.05 -9.09
N GLU A 724 2.04 7.76 -9.30
CA GLU A 724 1.06 7.30 -10.30
C GLU A 724 -0.38 7.74 -9.94
N CYS A 725 -0.60 8.08 -8.66
CA CYS A 725 -1.89 8.45 -8.07
C CYS A 725 -2.52 9.77 -8.56
N GLU A 726 -1.81 10.56 -9.37
CA GLU A 726 -2.37 11.75 -10.03
C GLU A 726 -3.20 11.39 -11.28
N ARG A 727 -3.01 10.19 -11.83
CA ARG A 727 -3.75 9.71 -13.00
C ARG A 727 -5.06 9.05 -12.55
N GLU A 728 -6.20 9.63 -12.91
CA GLU A 728 -7.50 9.04 -12.63
C GLU A 728 -7.78 7.89 -13.62
N SER A 729 -7.88 6.66 -13.10
CA SER A 729 -8.23 5.46 -13.89
C SER A 729 -9.70 5.06 -13.80
N ASP A 730 -10.46 5.68 -12.90
CA ASP A 730 -11.86 5.33 -12.63
C ASP A 730 -12.82 5.92 -13.68
N SER A 731 -13.89 5.16 -13.95
CA SER A 731 -14.95 5.57 -14.87
C SER A 731 -15.92 6.56 -14.21
N ASN A 732 -16.17 7.71 -14.85
CA ASN A 732 -17.10 8.72 -14.34
C ASN A 732 -18.15 9.19 -15.39
N LEU A 733 -19.20 9.88 -14.92
CA LEU A 733 -20.30 10.34 -15.79
C LEU A 733 -19.83 11.31 -16.88
N SER A 734 -18.86 12.18 -16.59
CA SER A 734 -18.34 13.16 -17.57
C SER A 734 -17.60 12.47 -18.72
N GLN A 735 -16.84 11.41 -18.43
CA GLN A 735 -16.21 10.56 -19.46
C GLN A 735 -17.25 9.88 -20.35
N ALA A 736 -18.30 9.30 -19.76
CA ALA A 736 -19.38 8.67 -20.51
C ALA A 736 -20.11 9.66 -21.44
N LEU A 737 -20.44 10.86 -20.94
CA LEU A 737 -21.04 11.93 -21.74
C LEU A 737 -20.12 12.40 -22.88
N GLN A 738 -18.79 12.44 -22.65
CA GLN A 738 -17.81 12.81 -23.67
C GLN A 738 -17.66 11.76 -24.79
N LEU A 739 -17.91 10.47 -24.52
CA LEU A 739 -17.90 9.42 -25.54
C LEU A 739 -19.20 9.37 -26.34
N ILE A 740 -20.34 9.56 -25.65
CA ILE A 740 -21.67 9.52 -26.26
C ILE A 740 -21.92 10.76 -27.13
N GLY A 741 -21.75 11.96 -26.55
CA GLY A 741 -22.13 13.23 -27.16
C GLY A 741 -20.96 14.17 -27.49
N GLY A 742 -19.77 13.92 -26.96
CA GLY A 742 -18.64 14.85 -27.03
C GLY A 742 -18.14 15.13 -28.45
N ALA A 743 -17.81 16.40 -28.71
CA ALA A 743 -17.34 16.86 -30.02
C ALA A 743 -16.07 16.15 -30.50
N THR A 744 -15.21 15.66 -29.59
CA THR A 744 -13.99 14.92 -29.94
C THR A 744 -14.29 13.61 -30.66
N VAL A 745 -15.28 12.83 -30.20
CA VAL A 745 -15.62 11.54 -30.81
C VAL A 745 -16.49 11.76 -32.03
N ASN A 746 -17.57 12.54 -31.88
CA ASN A 746 -18.54 12.78 -32.95
C ASN A 746 -17.93 13.54 -34.15
N GLY A 747 -17.03 14.50 -33.90
CA GLY A 747 -16.31 15.19 -34.97
C GLY A 747 -15.36 14.28 -35.75
N LYS A 748 -14.71 13.32 -35.08
CA LYS A 748 -13.79 12.36 -35.73
C LYS A 748 -14.52 11.29 -36.54
N LEU A 749 -15.70 10.84 -36.10
CA LEU A 749 -16.55 9.92 -36.87
C LEU A 749 -17.10 10.59 -38.15
N ARG A 750 -17.45 11.87 -38.04
CA ARG A 750 -18.02 12.68 -39.13
C ARG A 750 -17.02 13.34 -40.07
N ASP A 751 -15.71 13.22 -39.83
CA ASP A 751 -14.69 13.76 -40.73
C ASP A 751 -14.83 13.16 -42.15
N ASP A 752 -14.99 14.03 -43.15
CA ASP A 752 -15.17 13.65 -44.57
C ASP A 752 -13.97 12.94 -45.19
N ASN A 753 -12.80 13.04 -44.54
CA ASN A 753 -11.55 12.37 -44.89
C ASN A 753 -11.24 11.19 -43.96
N GLY A 754 -12.08 10.95 -42.94
CA GLY A 754 -11.93 9.85 -41.99
C GLY A 754 -12.39 8.51 -42.57
N ARG A 755 -11.98 7.41 -41.91
CA ARG A 755 -12.25 6.02 -42.31
C ARG A 755 -13.73 5.78 -42.57
N MET A 756 -14.60 6.33 -41.73
CA MET A 756 -16.06 6.16 -41.84
C MET A 756 -16.60 6.73 -43.17
N ALA A 757 -16.06 7.86 -43.63
CA ALA A 757 -16.39 8.44 -44.93
C ALA A 757 -15.84 7.59 -46.08
N THR A 758 -14.60 7.12 -45.96
CA THR A 758 -13.94 6.26 -46.95
C THR A 758 -14.69 4.94 -47.14
N LEU A 759 -15.08 4.27 -46.04
CA LEU A 759 -15.82 3.01 -46.07
C LEU A 759 -17.24 3.19 -46.63
N ALA A 760 -17.94 4.25 -46.22
CA ALA A 760 -19.27 4.56 -46.77
C ALA A 760 -19.26 4.80 -48.29
N LYS A 761 -18.20 5.44 -48.81
CA LYS A 761 -17.96 5.69 -50.24
C LYS A 761 -17.37 4.49 -51.00
N SER A 762 -16.96 3.42 -50.30
CA SER A 762 -16.32 2.24 -50.90
C SER A 762 -17.33 1.23 -51.47
N THR A 763 -16.88 0.38 -52.38
CA THR A 763 -17.65 -0.74 -52.95
C THR A 763 -17.75 -1.96 -52.04
N LYS A 764 -17.22 -1.91 -50.82
CA LYS A 764 -17.19 -3.04 -49.88
C LYS A 764 -18.60 -3.49 -49.48
N THR A 765 -18.77 -4.77 -49.15
CA THR A 765 -20.04 -5.27 -48.59
C THR A 765 -20.21 -4.84 -47.12
N PRO A 766 -21.42 -4.91 -46.56
CA PRO A 766 -21.65 -4.71 -45.12
C PRO A 766 -20.78 -5.61 -44.23
N GLU A 767 -20.56 -6.86 -44.64
CA GLU A 767 -19.71 -7.84 -43.96
C GLU A 767 -18.25 -7.40 -43.96
N GLU A 768 -17.73 -6.96 -45.10
CA GLU A 768 -16.35 -6.47 -45.24
C GLU A 768 -16.10 -5.17 -44.44
N ILE A 769 -17.06 -4.25 -44.44
CA ILE A 769 -17.03 -3.03 -43.62
C ILE A 769 -17.03 -3.38 -42.14
N THR A 770 -17.90 -4.31 -41.73
CA THR A 770 -17.98 -4.77 -40.34
C THR A 770 -16.65 -5.42 -39.93
N LYS A 771 -16.11 -6.33 -40.75
CA LYS A 771 -14.84 -7.00 -40.47
C LYS A 771 -13.69 -6.00 -40.31
N GLU A 772 -13.55 -5.04 -41.23
CA GLU A 772 -12.49 -4.03 -41.12
C GLU A 772 -12.62 -3.20 -39.83
N LEU A 773 -13.82 -2.73 -39.50
CA LEU A 773 -14.03 -1.92 -38.29
C LEU A 773 -13.76 -2.70 -37.00
N TYR A 774 -14.14 -3.98 -36.93
CA TYR A 774 -13.81 -4.87 -35.81
C TYR A 774 -12.30 -5.12 -35.70
N LEU A 775 -11.60 -5.38 -36.81
CA LEU A 775 -10.14 -5.55 -36.81
C LEU A 775 -9.40 -4.28 -36.37
N VAL A 776 -9.80 -3.10 -36.86
CA VAL A 776 -9.16 -1.83 -36.48
C VAL A 776 -9.48 -1.45 -35.03
N ALA A 777 -10.71 -1.63 -34.56
CA ALA A 777 -11.13 -1.20 -33.23
C ALA A 777 -10.75 -2.20 -32.13
N LEU A 778 -10.94 -3.49 -32.38
CA LEU A 778 -10.89 -4.57 -31.39
C LEU A 778 -9.79 -5.62 -31.65
N ALA A 779 -9.08 -5.56 -32.79
CA ALA A 779 -8.03 -6.53 -33.17
C ALA A 779 -8.51 -8.00 -33.25
N ARG A 780 -9.77 -8.19 -33.62
CA ARG A 780 -10.39 -9.50 -33.87
C ARG A 780 -11.48 -9.40 -34.94
N ASP A 781 -11.93 -10.54 -35.42
CA ASP A 781 -13.17 -10.61 -36.21
C ASP A 781 -14.42 -10.48 -35.32
N PRO A 782 -15.55 -9.99 -35.87
CA PRO A 782 -16.83 -10.03 -35.19
C PRO A 782 -17.30 -11.48 -35.04
N ASN A 783 -17.94 -11.81 -33.91
CA ASN A 783 -18.61 -13.07 -33.75
C ASN A 783 -19.92 -13.12 -34.58
N ALA A 784 -20.55 -14.29 -34.68
CA ALA A 784 -21.73 -14.47 -35.55
C ALA A 784 -22.92 -13.55 -35.20
N SER A 785 -23.15 -13.22 -33.92
CA SER A 785 -24.26 -12.34 -33.52
C SER A 785 -23.93 -10.87 -33.76
N GLU A 786 -22.67 -10.47 -33.53
CA GLU A 786 -22.13 -9.15 -33.85
C GLU A 786 -22.19 -8.86 -35.36
N MET A 787 -21.73 -9.81 -36.18
CA MET A 787 -21.78 -9.70 -37.64
C MET A 787 -23.23 -9.57 -38.13
N ALA A 788 -24.13 -10.45 -37.67
CA ALA A 788 -25.54 -10.41 -38.06
C ALA A 788 -26.22 -9.08 -37.65
N ALA A 789 -25.90 -8.53 -36.47
CA ALA A 789 -26.43 -7.25 -36.01
C ALA A 789 -25.92 -6.07 -36.86
N ALA A 790 -24.62 -6.01 -37.12
CA ALA A 790 -23.99 -4.94 -37.89
C ALA A 790 -24.45 -4.95 -39.37
N VAL A 791 -24.45 -6.12 -40.01
CA VAL A 791 -24.94 -6.31 -41.39
C VAL A 791 -26.42 -5.93 -41.51
N LYS A 792 -27.26 -6.32 -40.54
CA LYS A 792 -28.68 -5.93 -40.50
C LYS A 792 -28.85 -4.41 -40.41
N HIS A 793 -28.06 -3.74 -39.57
CA HIS A 793 -28.11 -2.28 -39.45
C HIS A 793 -27.67 -1.57 -40.75
N LEU A 794 -26.53 -1.97 -41.31
CA LEU A 794 -25.99 -1.40 -42.55
C LEU A 794 -26.91 -1.61 -43.76
N ASN A 795 -27.59 -2.75 -43.86
CA ASN A 795 -28.55 -3.03 -44.95
C ASN A 795 -29.92 -2.34 -44.77
N ALA A 796 -30.32 -2.03 -43.53
CA ALA A 796 -31.60 -1.39 -43.25
C ALA A 796 -31.55 0.15 -43.36
N ALA A 797 -30.35 0.74 -43.45
CA ALA A 797 -30.16 2.17 -43.44
C ALA A 797 -30.40 2.82 -44.83
N THR A 798 -31.11 3.96 -44.82
CA THR A 798 -31.27 4.81 -46.00
C THR A 798 -30.04 5.68 -46.27
N ASP A 799 -29.30 6.06 -45.22
CA ASP A 799 -28.00 6.71 -45.33
C ASP A 799 -26.87 5.75 -44.88
N ARG A 800 -26.11 5.29 -45.87
CA ARG A 800 -24.94 4.42 -45.68
C ARG A 800 -23.78 5.12 -44.94
N ARG A 801 -23.65 6.45 -45.04
CA ARG A 801 -22.63 7.23 -44.30
C ARG A 801 -22.95 7.19 -42.81
N GLN A 802 -24.19 7.51 -42.45
CA GLN A 802 -24.66 7.47 -41.07
C GLN A 802 -24.52 6.07 -40.46
N ALA A 803 -24.93 5.01 -41.16
CA ALA A 803 -24.86 3.65 -40.59
C ALA A 803 -23.41 3.14 -40.33
N VAL A 804 -22.44 3.61 -41.12
CA VAL A 804 -21.02 3.34 -40.86
C VAL A 804 -20.49 4.18 -39.68
N GLU A 805 -20.95 5.42 -39.53
CA GLU A 805 -20.66 6.24 -38.33
C GLU A 805 -21.24 5.61 -37.06
N ASP A 806 -22.50 5.15 -37.10
CA ASP A 806 -23.19 4.52 -35.98
C ASP A 806 -22.47 3.23 -35.55
N LEU A 807 -22.04 2.38 -36.49
CA LEU A 807 -21.23 1.19 -36.20
C LEU A 807 -19.87 1.55 -35.58
N GLY A 808 -19.18 2.57 -36.12
CA GLY A 808 -17.93 3.09 -35.55
C GLY A 808 -18.11 3.66 -34.13
N TRP A 809 -19.23 4.35 -33.88
CA TRP A 809 -19.62 4.89 -32.58
C TRP A 809 -19.88 3.78 -31.56
N VAL A 810 -20.63 2.74 -31.94
CA VAL A 810 -20.91 1.56 -31.09
C VAL A 810 -19.61 0.88 -30.68
N LEU A 811 -18.68 0.68 -31.62
CA LEU A 811 -17.39 0.07 -31.33
C LEU A 811 -16.56 0.91 -30.35
N ILE A 812 -16.44 2.22 -30.57
CA ILE A 812 -15.68 3.14 -29.68
C ILE A 812 -16.31 3.23 -28.29
N ASN A 813 -17.64 3.13 -28.17
CA ASN A 813 -18.35 3.14 -26.88
C ASN A 813 -18.43 1.76 -26.21
N SER A 814 -17.90 0.70 -26.84
CA SER A 814 -17.91 -0.65 -26.27
C SER A 814 -16.92 -0.79 -25.11
N LYS A 815 -17.27 -1.59 -24.09
CA LYS A 815 -16.34 -1.90 -22.99
C LYS A 815 -15.05 -2.54 -23.48
N GLU A 816 -15.11 -3.36 -24.53
CA GLU A 816 -13.94 -4.03 -25.11
C GLU A 816 -12.96 -3.05 -25.81
N PHE A 817 -13.49 -1.93 -26.33
CA PHE A 817 -12.66 -0.86 -26.84
C PHE A 817 -12.04 -0.01 -25.72
N LEU A 818 -12.87 0.42 -24.76
CA LEU A 818 -12.48 1.31 -23.67
C LEU A 818 -11.54 0.67 -22.65
N PHE A 819 -11.61 -0.65 -22.47
CA PHE A 819 -10.81 -1.39 -21.50
C PHE A 819 -9.81 -2.30 -22.19
N ARG A 820 -8.53 -2.15 -21.81
CA ARG A 820 -7.55 -3.23 -21.94
C ARG A 820 -8.01 -4.37 -21.03
N HIS A 821 -8.09 -5.56 -21.58
CA HIS A 821 -8.55 -6.80 -20.95
C HIS A 821 -7.62 -7.95 -21.33
#